data_AF-A0A2M8Y8N5-F1
#
_entry.id   AF-A0A2M8Y8N5-F1
#
_cell.length_a   1.000
_cell.length_b   1.000
_cell.length_c   1.000
_cell.angle_alpha   90.00
_cell.angle_beta   90.00
_cell.angle_gamma   90.00
#
_symmetry.space_group_name_H-M   'P 1'
#
loop_
_entity.id
_entity.type
_entity.pdbx_description
1 polymer ?
#
loop_
_entity_poly.entity_id
_entity_poly.type
_entity_poly.pdbx_seq_one_letter_code
_entity_poly.pdbx_strand_id
1 'polypeptide(L)'
;MSFIKRALLALLLCATSAAHAASIGYTATSLGGTQWRYDYTVSNTTLAMPIEEFTVFFSVGQYANLHSVSTLPDWDVLLVQPDPAIPASGYLDALALVGGIGPGGTATAFSLTFDYLGAGSPGAQPFSIIDPVSFIEIEAGITQPSAVALPSTPWLLLAGVLAMACLRRRQLAGAALATGLALSLCACGGPDDPMQPAAPKVMLAAAVTATQAAGDLEVTSLEKVAEQRVNRTAWDYTYRVHIRNNGSDTAGNVQAVLASVPAGSTIIDGEVLAGSIGAGATVTPTDTITLRIERSVAFQSAGLMWTFSTSTGIALDPVRPAQVVVLPLAGLGFPDGADSVKASGAVTDVLLQDGSLRFSTPGDTGVDQHAQFSLSKGGKITTLDLLIQTELPTAVETYVEPNDDGSVPTTAPVLAITGLGPNNRLQPGALGFRLVDAAPMALQDDSDGLLSAPNGVAISLKSYWTFDAASGTFSISPVSMQQLLAPLPNGSYELNLNFVSQDGEFTASYALIVIKSGIVLQGQLRTPAGGNATGLAGKKMLLAGYNHHQRQVAVVDATGAFHFDGVLPDTYQLTLNDLVHPNVVSVSAVVFENSSNVNVDIVYPYAASLTLRAGAQTYAAGSVTQDGAGPPARAVAASPRAAGEATPQDDVDSKTFTATAAAQNQTITSPIAFTVPKGTKNVGVKITVSTAEYPTYTTAQSQYNDTWSYAVTGLPGVSLAAAGAVNQTHYTQGSIVRTECVDVSKQTKDGALNLGGNVSATNIGDSALATVTTVELSLACKGLKVTLAKFSSPNQAAHPVLQPIKLTGNLAGPYVSVSQGTATATHTVPLELHYTPATATITEVNIGISSGGGDPAFSTENLLSQTNTKTAGAVKFPGLVLPAFAGAKLDKKAVVTVRLKGSVDNVDASSDPAEGGQVEFKGDTAHIPLYLANDEAALAARRYGTRDPGGDSWATRLAIAWLAGKAYRFDDISGQHVTQTATGRSILGHSGHSDGQQIDLRYADGAGGYTDALGGQNDGAAIHKLISDAKAEVAANAAQKPKLASLQAWIAANRAMLAQEAAQAGTRVIYIGPSFVKLALVDGRFSAAPADKIPGAGAWTKPAKVHIEAGHLSHWHISLTAHP
;
A
#
# COMPACT_ATOMS: atom_id res chain seq x y z
N MET A 1 34.68 18.36 -52.10
CA MET A 1 35.29 19.07 -50.94
C MET A 1 34.87 18.44 -49.60
N SER A 2 35.19 17.16 -49.34
CA SER A 2 34.73 16.43 -48.14
C SER A 2 35.86 15.76 -47.32
N PHE A 3 37.00 15.44 -47.94
CA PHE A 3 38.09 14.72 -47.26
C PHE A 3 39.00 15.63 -46.41
N ILE A 4 39.34 16.83 -46.89
CA ILE A 4 40.24 17.76 -46.18
C ILE A 4 39.60 18.33 -44.92
N LYS A 5 38.28 18.58 -44.92
CA LYS A 5 37.55 19.02 -43.72
C LYS A 5 37.43 17.91 -42.67
N ARG A 6 37.28 16.64 -43.09
CA ARG A 6 37.27 15.49 -42.17
C ARG A 6 38.67 15.19 -41.62
N ALA A 7 39.73 15.40 -42.41
CA ALA A 7 41.11 15.28 -41.94
C ALA A 7 41.48 16.42 -40.97
N LEU A 8 41.05 17.66 -41.23
CA LEU A 8 41.26 18.78 -40.29
C LEU A 8 40.44 18.63 -39.00
N LEU A 9 39.21 18.09 -39.09
CA LEU A 9 38.38 17.83 -37.91
C LEU A 9 38.98 16.71 -37.05
N ALA A 10 39.50 15.64 -37.67
CA ALA A 10 40.24 14.59 -36.96
C ALA A 10 41.55 15.12 -36.33
N LEU A 11 42.25 16.05 -36.99
CA LEU A 11 43.44 16.71 -36.42
C LEU A 11 43.09 17.66 -35.26
N LEU A 12 41.94 18.36 -35.32
CA LEU A 12 41.45 19.23 -34.25
C LEU A 12 40.94 18.43 -33.03
N LEU A 13 40.31 17.27 -33.25
CA LEU A 13 39.90 16.35 -32.18
C LEU A 13 41.07 15.65 -31.49
N CYS A 14 42.25 15.56 -32.14
CA CYS A 14 43.49 15.11 -31.49
C CYS A 14 44.23 16.23 -30.74
N ALA A 15 43.74 17.48 -30.78
CA ALA A 15 44.36 18.65 -30.13
C ALA A 15 43.58 19.17 -28.91
N THR A 16 42.53 18.47 -28.46
CA THR A 16 41.95 18.71 -27.13
C THR A 16 42.87 18.08 -26.10
N SER A 17 43.68 18.89 -25.44
CA SER A 17 44.34 18.49 -24.20
C SER A 17 43.26 17.99 -23.24
N ALA A 18 43.32 16.70 -22.90
CA ALA A 18 42.63 16.21 -21.72
C ALA A 18 43.02 17.13 -20.56
N ALA A 19 42.05 17.59 -19.78
CA ALA A 19 42.35 18.14 -18.47
C ALA A 19 43.01 17.00 -17.69
N HIS A 20 44.34 16.98 -17.68
CA HIS A 20 45.08 16.04 -16.84
C HIS A 20 44.79 16.43 -15.39
N ALA A 21 44.88 15.47 -14.47
CA ALA A 21 45.01 15.78 -13.06
C ALA A 21 46.50 16.03 -12.74
N ALA A 22 46.85 16.58 -11.57
CA ALA A 22 48.23 16.52 -11.08
C ALA A 22 48.70 15.06 -11.18
N SER A 23 49.88 14.83 -11.76
CA SER A 23 50.28 13.47 -12.13
C SER A 23 51.20 12.86 -11.08
N ILE A 24 50.82 11.71 -10.55
CA ILE A 24 51.69 10.87 -9.71
C ILE A 24 52.15 9.68 -10.55
N GLY A 25 53.42 9.69 -10.95
CA GLY A 25 54.09 8.56 -11.57
C GLY A 25 54.58 7.56 -10.53
N TYR A 26 54.62 6.26 -10.86
CA TYR A 26 55.20 5.22 -10.02
C TYR A 26 56.13 4.28 -10.80
N THR A 27 57.15 3.76 -10.11
CA THR A 27 57.96 2.61 -10.54
C THR A 27 57.84 1.50 -9.50
N ALA A 28 57.45 0.30 -9.92
CA ALA A 28 57.35 -0.88 -9.05
C ALA A 28 58.62 -1.73 -9.13
N THR A 29 59.30 -1.94 -8.01
CA THR A 29 60.50 -2.78 -7.92
C THR A 29 60.25 -3.98 -7.01
N SER A 30 60.47 -5.21 -7.50
CA SER A 30 60.39 -6.40 -6.64
C SER A 30 61.63 -6.48 -5.75
N LEU A 31 61.42 -6.67 -4.44
CA LEU A 31 62.49 -6.85 -3.46
C LEU A 31 62.71 -8.34 -3.09
N GLY A 32 61.91 -9.24 -3.66
CA GLY A 32 61.91 -10.68 -3.41
C GLY A 32 60.69 -11.15 -2.62
N GLY A 33 60.23 -12.38 -2.89
CA GLY A 33 59.00 -12.92 -2.28
C GLY A 33 57.76 -12.12 -2.64
N THR A 34 56.92 -11.80 -1.65
CA THR A 34 55.75 -10.91 -1.79
C THR A 34 56.11 -9.42 -1.67
N GLN A 35 57.36 -9.08 -1.41
CA GLN A 35 57.74 -7.71 -1.06
C GLN A 35 58.09 -6.87 -2.30
N TRP A 36 57.50 -5.67 -2.36
CA TRP A 36 57.67 -4.71 -3.44
C TRP A 36 57.92 -3.31 -2.90
N ARG A 37 58.59 -2.48 -3.69
CA ARG A 37 58.76 -1.05 -3.43
C ARG A 37 58.15 -0.24 -4.56
N TYR A 38 57.35 0.77 -4.22
CA TYR A 38 57.02 1.87 -5.13
C TYR A 38 57.96 3.04 -4.93
N ASP A 39 58.42 3.60 -6.04
CA ASP A 39 59.11 4.88 -6.11
C ASP A 39 58.21 5.87 -6.89
N TYR A 40 57.76 6.94 -6.24
CA TYR A 40 56.80 7.90 -6.77
C TYR A 40 57.45 9.21 -7.25
N THR A 41 56.87 9.77 -8.30
CA THR A 41 57.20 11.10 -8.84
C THR A 41 55.91 11.92 -8.91
N VAL A 42 55.81 12.99 -8.12
CA VAL A 42 54.60 13.80 -7.99
C VAL A 42 54.80 15.11 -8.75
N SER A 43 53.93 15.42 -9.70
CA SER A 43 54.01 16.63 -10.52
C SER A 43 52.73 17.46 -10.44
N ASN A 44 52.86 18.72 -10.04
CA ASN A 44 51.76 19.67 -10.02
C ASN A 44 51.55 20.26 -11.42
N THR A 45 50.84 19.52 -12.27
CA THR A 45 50.64 19.91 -13.67
C THR A 45 49.38 20.75 -13.90
N THR A 46 48.51 20.89 -12.88
CA THR A 46 47.11 21.31 -13.08
C THR A 46 46.62 22.30 -12.03
N LEU A 47 47.14 22.27 -10.81
CA LEU A 47 46.72 23.17 -9.74
C LEU A 47 47.45 24.50 -9.84
N ALA A 48 46.71 25.59 -9.69
CA ALA A 48 47.27 26.95 -9.64
C ALA A 48 47.93 27.28 -8.29
N MET A 49 47.84 26.36 -7.33
CA MET A 49 48.37 26.46 -5.97
C MET A 49 49.30 25.28 -5.68
N PRO A 50 50.24 25.40 -4.73
CA PRO A 50 51.15 24.30 -4.39
C PRO A 50 50.40 23.05 -3.92
N ILE A 51 50.90 21.86 -4.26
CA ILE A 51 50.48 20.61 -3.59
C ILE A 51 51.14 20.62 -2.21
N GLU A 52 50.35 20.85 -1.18
CA GLU A 52 50.80 20.87 0.21
C GLU A 52 50.58 19.52 0.89
N GLU A 53 49.54 18.76 0.53
CA GLU A 53 49.30 17.42 1.04
C GLU A 53 48.74 16.50 -0.05
N PHE A 54 49.25 15.27 -0.12
CA PHE A 54 48.71 14.23 -0.98
C PHE A 54 48.71 12.86 -0.30
N THR A 55 47.75 12.03 -0.69
CA THR A 55 47.52 10.70 -0.11
C THR A 55 47.45 9.66 -1.22
N VAL A 56 48.18 8.56 -1.09
CA VAL A 56 48.14 7.40 -2.00
C VAL A 56 47.54 6.22 -1.27
N PHE A 57 46.51 5.59 -1.85
CA PHE A 57 45.72 4.55 -1.21
C PHE A 57 46.10 3.14 -1.66
N PHE A 58 46.13 2.22 -0.70
CA PHE A 58 46.49 0.81 -0.87
C PHE A 58 45.30 -0.07 -0.47
N SER A 59 44.65 -0.69 -1.45
CA SER A 59 43.40 -1.43 -1.24
C SER A 59 43.55 -2.62 -0.30
N VAL A 60 42.54 -2.80 0.56
CA VAL A 60 42.42 -3.97 1.44
C VAL A 60 42.42 -5.28 0.63
N GLY A 61 43.11 -6.31 1.13
CA GLY A 61 43.21 -7.62 0.48
C GLY A 61 44.21 -7.72 -0.68
N GLN A 62 44.75 -6.60 -1.17
CA GLN A 62 45.79 -6.58 -2.20
C GLN A 62 47.16 -6.16 -1.67
N TYR A 63 47.19 -5.34 -0.63
CA TYR A 63 48.41 -4.81 -0.03
C TYR A 63 48.41 -5.08 1.48
N ALA A 64 49.57 -5.34 2.06
CA ALA A 64 49.79 -5.51 3.49
C ALA A 64 51.18 -5.01 3.91
N ASN A 65 51.42 -4.85 5.21
CA ASN A 65 52.72 -4.51 5.78
C ASN A 65 53.39 -3.31 5.09
N LEU A 66 52.68 -2.20 4.96
CA LEU A 66 53.27 -0.96 4.42
C LEU A 66 54.38 -0.48 5.37
N HIS A 67 55.60 -0.24 4.90
CA HIS A 67 56.73 0.21 5.72
C HIS A 67 57.87 0.82 4.88
N SER A 68 58.98 1.18 5.52
CA SER A 68 60.21 1.68 4.87
C SER A 68 59.94 2.84 3.89
N VAL A 69 59.39 3.93 4.43
CA VAL A 69 59.11 5.14 3.66
C VAL A 69 60.37 5.97 3.48
N SER A 70 60.61 6.45 2.26
CA SER A 70 61.58 7.52 1.96
C SER A 70 60.82 8.75 1.49
N THR A 71 61.30 9.93 1.88
CA THR A 71 60.67 11.22 1.56
C THR A 71 61.73 12.27 1.25
N LEU A 72 61.30 13.39 0.67
CA LEU A 72 62.15 14.59 0.59
C LEU A 72 62.33 15.23 1.97
N PRO A 73 63.45 15.94 2.20
CA PRO A 73 63.55 16.87 3.31
C PRO A 73 62.35 17.83 3.31
N ASP A 74 61.86 18.20 4.50
CA ASP A 74 60.71 19.09 4.72
C ASP A 74 59.33 18.50 4.33
N TRP A 75 59.22 17.18 4.17
CA TRP A 75 57.93 16.46 4.07
C TRP A 75 57.75 15.51 5.25
N ASP A 76 56.61 15.64 5.94
CA ASP A 76 56.18 14.72 6.98
C ASP A 76 55.23 13.67 6.41
N VAL A 77 55.57 12.40 6.60
CA VAL A 77 54.81 11.29 6.02
C VAL A 77 54.24 10.38 7.09
N LEU A 78 52.93 10.18 6.99
CA LEU A 78 52.15 9.26 7.77
C LEU A 78 51.86 8.02 6.94
N LEU A 79 51.95 6.86 7.58
CA LEU A 79 51.62 5.59 6.97
C LEU A 79 50.58 4.85 7.79
N VAL A 80 49.49 4.47 7.15
CA VAL A 80 48.37 3.73 7.75
C VAL A 80 48.19 2.40 7.03
N GLN A 81 48.06 1.33 7.79
CA GLN A 81 47.86 -0.01 7.23
C GLN A 81 46.46 -0.19 6.63
N PRO A 82 46.32 -0.99 5.56
CA PRO A 82 45.01 -1.51 5.15
C PRO A 82 44.36 -2.28 6.29
N ASP A 83 43.07 -2.04 6.54
CA ASP A 83 42.37 -2.59 7.69
C ASP A 83 41.12 -3.36 7.23
N PRO A 84 41.18 -4.71 7.23
CA PRO A 84 40.04 -5.56 6.91
C PRO A 84 38.87 -5.46 7.90
N ALA A 85 39.11 -5.04 9.14
CA ALA A 85 38.06 -4.97 10.16
C ALA A 85 37.10 -3.78 9.94
N ILE A 86 37.54 -2.76 9.21
CA ILE A 86 36.73 -1.60 8.78
C ILE A 86 36.95 -1.34 7.29
N PRO A 87 36.72 -2.35 6.43
CA PRO A 87 37.30 -2.56 5.10
C PRO A 87 37.73 -1.27 4.40
N ALA A 88 38.88 -0.77 4.83
CA ALA A 88 39.41 0.54 4.47
C ALA A 88 40.81 0.36 3.95
N SER A 89 41.11 1.10 2.88
CA SER A 89 42.44 1.14 2.31
C SER A 89 43.45 1.61 3.35
N GLY A 90 44.68 1.09 3.24
CA GLY A 90 45.83 1.73 3.85
C GLY A 90 46.20 2.96 3.04
N TYR A 91 47.03 3.82 3.59
CA TYR A 91 47.47 4.99 2.84
C TYR A 91 48.84 5.50 3.27
N LEU A 92 49.57 6.00 2.28
CA LEU A 92 50.73 6.86 2.44
C LEU A 92 50.22 8.30 2.32
N ASP A 93 50.43 9.10 3.35
CA ASP A 93 49.97 10.48 3.40
C ASP A 93 51.13 11.43 3.65
N ALA A 94 51.38 12.35 2.72
CA ALA A 94 52.55 13.20 2.71
C ALA A 94 52.16 14.68 2.79
N LEU A 95 52.60 15.34 3.85
CA LEU A 95 52.35 16.75 4.15
C LEU A 95 53.65 17.55 4.04
N ALA A 96 53.66 18.61 3.25
CA ALA A 96 54.77 19.55 3.18
C ALA A 96 54.83 20.40 4.45
N LEU A 97 56.00 20.45 5.08
CA LEU A 97 56.26 21.32 6.24
C LEU A 97 56.60 22.76 5.81
N VAL A 98 57.13 22.93 4.59
CA VAL A 98 57.45 24.23 3.98
C VAL A 98 57.28 24.16 2.45
N GLY A 99 56.49 25.05 1.88
CA GLY A 99 56.56 25.44 0.45
C GLY A 99 55.95 24.52 -0.61
N GLY A 100 55.56 23.28 -0.29
CA GLY A 100 54.83 22.36 -1.18
C GLY A 100 55.44 22.14 -2.58
N ILE A 101 54.70 21.47 -3.47
CA ILE A 101 55.06 21.36 -4.89
C ILE A 101 54.33 22.46 -5.67
N GLY A 102 55.03 23.57 -5.93
CA GLY A 102 54.46 24.71 -6.66
C GLY A 102 53.94 24.36 -8.08
N PRO A 103 53.08 25.21 -8.67
CA PRO A 103 52.54 24.98 -10.02
C PRO A 103 53.64 24.74 -11.07
N GLY A 104 53.51 23.66 -11.85
CA GLY A 104 54.51 23.19 -12.81
C GLY A 104 55.71 22.47 -12.21
N GLY A 105 55.79 22.34 -10.87
CA GLY A 105 56.87 21.66 -10.17
C GLY A 105 56.72 20.14 -10.14
N THR A 106 57.84 19.45 -10.01
CA THR A 106 57.90 17.98 -9.86
C THR A 106 58.81 17.62 -8.68
N ALA A 107 58.34 16.72 -7.82
CA ALA A 107 59.07 16.15 -6.71
C ALA A 107 59.29 14.64 -6.93
N THR A 108 60.47 14.16 -6.57
CA THR A 108 60.85 12.73 -6.61
C THR A 108 61.36 12.32 -5.23
N ALA A 109 61.62 11.03 -5.01
CA ALA A 109 62.11 10.45 -3.75
C ALA A 109 61.07 10.15 -2.67
N PHE A 110 59.78 10.10 -3.03
CA PHE A 110 58.77 9.42 -2.22
C PHE A 110 58.82 7.92 -2.55
N SER A 111 59.09 7.07 -1.57
CA SER A 111 59.02 5.62 -1.78
C SER A 111 58.33 4.90 -0.64
N LEU A 112 57.72 3.75 -0.92
CA LEU A 112 57.08 2.90 0.08
C LEU A 112 57.35 1.42 -0.24
N THR A 113 57.67 0.63 0.79
CA THR A 113 57.75 -0.82 0.70
C THR A 113 56.49 -1.48 1.26
N PHE A 114 56.04 -2.58 0.67
CA PHE A 114 54.84 -3.31 1.08
C PHE A 114 54.89 -4.77 0.65
N ASP A 115 54.02 -5.58 1.23
CA ASP A 115 53.74 -6.93 0.76
C ASP A 115 52.53 -6.91 -0.20
N TYR A 116 52.70 -7.46 -1.39
CA TYR A 116 51.65 -7.61 -2.39
C TYR A 116 51.00 -8.99 -2.28
N LEU A 117 49.69 -9.00 -2.09
CA LEU A 117 48.86 -10.21 -1.92
C LEU A 117 48.15 -10.62 -3.22
N GLY A 118 48.19 -9.77 -4.25
CA GLY A 118 47.58 -10.05 -5.56
C GLY A 118 48.45 -10.93 -6.46
N ALA A 119 47.89 -11.35 -7.60
CA ALA A 119 48.62 -12.08 -8.61
C ALA A 119 49.45 -11.13 -9.50
N GLY A 120 50.72 -11.49 -9.77
CA GLY A 120 51.59 -10.74 -10.67
C GLY A 120 52.28 -9.54 -10.01
N SER A 121 52.54 -8.49 -10.80
CA SER A 121 53.13 -7.23 -10.30
C SER A 121 52.05 -6.26 -9.82
N PRO A 122 52.31 -5.48 -8.77
CA PRO A 122 51.34 -4.54 -8.23
C PRO A 122 51.08 -3.39 -9.22
N GLY A 123 49.81 -3.01 -9.35
CA GLY A 123 49.31 -2.10 -10.39
C GLY A 123 49.38 -0.61 -10.03
N ALA A 124 48.44 0.19 -10.55
CA ALA A 124 48.30 1.60 -10.17
C ALA A 124 47.49 1.78 -8.88
N GLN A 125 47.78 2.84 -8.10
CA GLN A 125 47.07 3.20 -6.88
C GLN A 125 46.17 4.42 -7.09
N PRO A 126 45.01 4.48 -6.43
CA PRO A 126 44.28 5.75 -6.28
C PRO A 126 45.08 6.75 -5.43
N PHE A 127 44.96 8.03 -5.74
CA PHE A 127 45.49 9.10 -4.92
C PHE A 127 44.51 10.29 -4.84
N SER A 128 44.68 11.09 -3.80
CA SER A 128 43.98 12.37 -3.61
C SER A 128 44.97 13.45 -3.20
N ILE A 129 44.73 14.68 -3.64
CA ILE A 129 45.37 15.91 -3.18
C ILE A 129 44.34 16.65 -2.36
N ILE A 130 44.72 17.04 -1.15
CA ILE A 130 43.80 17.59 -0.15
C ILE A 130 44.33 18.92 0.39
N ASP A 131 43.41 19.76 0.85
CA ASP A 131 43.75 20.95 1.61
C ASP A 131 44.15 20.54 3.04
N PRO A 132 45.36 20.89 3.52
CA PRO A 132 45.89 20.38 4.78
C PRO A 132 45.20 20.95 6.04
N VAL A 133 44.33 21.96 5.88
CA VAL A 133 43.61 22.61 6.99
C VAL A 133 42.19 22.08 7.10
N SER A 134 41.48 22.00 5.98
CA SER A 134 40.07 21.61 5.90
C SER A 134 39.86 20.13 5.56
N PHE A 135 40.91 19.42 5.11
CA PHE A 135 40.87 18.04 4.63
C PHE A 135 39.90 17.80 3.46
N ILE A 136 39.51 18.87 2.77
CA ILE A 136 38.69 18.80 1.56
C ILE A 136 39.56 18.28 0.41
N GLU A 137 39.05 17.31 -0.33
CA GLU A 137 39.68 16.81 -1.57
C GLU A 137 39.63 17.90 -2.65
N ILE A 138 40.82 18.36 -3.07
CA ILE A 138 41.00 19.36 -4.13
C ILE A 138 40.99 18.64 -5.49
N GLU A 139 41.65 17.48 -5.56
CA GLU A 139 41.83 16.72 -6.79
C GLU A 139 42.07 15.24 -6.46
N ALA A 140 41.67 14.32 -7.34
CA ALA A 140 41.95 12.90 -7.20
C ALA A 140 42.26 12.23 -8.53
N GLY A 141 43.00 11.12 -8.48
CA GLY A 141 43.42 10.41 -9.67
C GLY A 141 43.88 8.98 -9.41
N ILE A 142 44.50 8.38 -10.44
CA ILE A 142 45.15 7.07 -10.39
C ILE A 142 46.60 7.28 -10.81
N THR A 143 47.55 6.70 -10.07
CA THR A 143 48.97 6.81 -10.38
C THR A 143 49.31 6.17 -11.72
N GLN A 144 50.29 6.69 -12.46
CA GLN A 144 50.67 6.16 -13.78
C GLN A 144 52.05 5.49 -13.76
N PRO A 145 52.28 4.39 -14.49
CA PRO A 145 53.62 3.83 -14.62
C PRO A 145 54.56 4.86 -15.24
N SER A 146 55.72 5.11 -14.62
CA SER A 146 56.75 5.96 -15.21
C SER A 146 57.27 5.31 -16.50
N ALA A 147 57.07 5.96 -17.65
CA ALA A 147 57.45 5.39 -18.94
C ALA A 147 58.96 5.17 -19.05
N VAL A 148 59.39 3.94 -19.34
CA VAL A 148 60.71 3.70 -19.94
C VAL A 148 60.66 4.27 -21.36
N ALA A 149 61.48 5.28 -21.65
CA ALA A 149 61.52 5.89 -22.97
C ALA A 149 61.85 4.83 -24.05
N LEU A 150 60.89 4.52 -24.92
CA LEU A 150 61.11 3.79 -26.16
C LEU A 150 60.98 4.76 -27.34
N PRO A 151 61.87 4.70 -28.35
CA PRO A 151 61.88 5.68 -29.44
C PRO A 151 60.60 5.60 -30.28
N SER A 152 60.06 6.79 -30.53
CA SER A 152 58.90 7.16 -31.34
C SER A 152 58.36 6.15 -32.39
N THR A 153 57.38 5.36 -31.98
CA THR A 153 56.46 4.62 -32.85
C THR A 153 55.60 5.46 -33.82
N PRO A 154 55.19 6.73 -33.54
CA PRO A 154 54.38 7.49 -34.49
C PRO A 154 55.14 7.89 -35.76
N TRP A 155 56.46 8.10 -35.69
CA TRP A 155 57.27 8.40 -36.88
C TRP A 155 57.46 7.18 -37.79
N LEU A 156 57.49 5.97 -37.23
CA LEU A 156 57.54 4.71 -37.99
C LEU A 156 56.21 4.41 -38.69
N LEU A 157 55.08 4.69 -38.03
CA LEU A 157 53.75 4.60 -38.63
C LEU A 157 53.55 5.64 -39.74
N LEU A 158 54.00 6.88 -39.53
CA LEU A 158 53.95 7.93 -40.55
C LEU A 158 54.84 7.58 -41.76
N ALA A 159 56.04 7.03 -41.53
CA ALA A 159 56.92 6.54 -42.58
C ALA A 159 56.30 5.36 -43.36
N GLY A 160 55.63 4.43 -42.66
CA GLY A 160 54.92 3.30 -43.28
C GLY A 160 53.73 3.74 -44.15
N VAL A 161 52.94 4.71 -43.67
CA VAL A 161 51.80 5.26 -44.43
C VAL A 161 52.28 6.08 -45.63
N LEU A 162 53.36 6.86 -45.48
CA LEU A 162 53.98 7.59 -46.60
C LEU A 162 54.61 6.63 -47.63
N ALA A 163 55.24 5.54 -47.20
CA ALA A 163 55.76 4.50 -48.08
C ALA A 163 54.63 3.80 -48.86
N MET A 164 53.51 3.49 -48.21
CA MET A 164 52.31 2.92 -48.84
C MET A 164 51.64 3.89 -49.83
N ALA A 165 51.66 5.20 -49.53
CA ALA A 165 51.17 6.23 -50.43
C ALA A 165 52.08 6.45 -51.65
N CYS A 166 53.39 6.29 -51.50
CA CYS A 166 54.37 6.31 -52.60
C CYS A 166 54.29 5.04 -53.47
N LEU A 167 54.01 3.88 -52.89
CA LEU A 167 53.87 2.60 -53.60
C LEU A 167 52.56 2.50 -54.41
N ARG A 168 51.49 3.21 -54.01
CA ARG A 168 50.22 3.26 -54.76
C ARG A 168 50.24 4.10 -56.05
N ARG A 169 51.36 4.77 -56.39
CA ARG A 169 51.50 5.48 -57.68
C ARG A 169 52.06 4.64 -58.82
N ARG A 170 52.34 3.35 -58.62
CA ARG A 170 52.77 2.46 -59.70
C ARG A 170 51.93 1.18 -59.71
N GLN A 171 51.26 0.99 -60.85
CA GLN A 171 50.61 -0.23 -61.36
C GLN A 171 49.10 -0.40 -61.07
N LEU A 172 48.35 0.06 -62.07
CA LEU A 172 47.08 -0.47 -62.56
C LEU A 172 47.22 -1.94 -62.98
N ALA A 173 46.26 -2.80 -62.61
CA ALA A 173 45.49 -3.67 -63.52
C ALA A 173 44.68 -4.72 -62.76
N GLY A 174 43.41 -4.90 -63.15
CA GLY A 174 42.84 -6.24 -63.27
C GLY A 174 41.98 -6.80 -62.13
N ALA A 175 40.75 -6.29 -62.03
CA ALA A 175 39.48 -7.02 -61.90
C ALA A 175 39.25 -8.08 -60.77
N ALA A 176 38.29 -7.68 -59.91
CA ALA A 176 36.99 -8.35 -59.68
C ALA A 176 36.83 -9.48 -58.64
N LEU A 177 35.99 -9.14 -57.64
CA LEU A 177 35.06 -9.93 -56.82
C LEU A 177 35.64 -11.03 -55.91
N ALA A 178 35.51 -11.01 -54.58
CA ALA A 178 34.40 -10.76 -53.65
C ALA A 178 34.00 -12.07 -52.95
N THR A 179 33.91 -11.94 -51.63
CA THR A 179 33.24 -12.78 -50.61
C THR A 179 33.83 -14.14 -50.26
N GLY A 180 34.15 -14.27 -48.97
CA GLY A 180 34.06 -15.53 -48.24
C GLY A 180 35.26 -15.83 -47.35
N LEU A 181 35.26 -15.32 -46.12
CA LEU A 181 35.63 -16.07 -44.90
C LEU A 181 35.43 -15.20 -43.66
N ALA A 182 34.19 -15.24 -43.17
CA ALA A 182 33.85 -14.98 -41.78
C ALA A 182 33.88 -16.32 -41.01
N LEU A 183 34.09 -16.23 -39.69
CA LEU A 183 34.02 -17.27 -38.64
C LEU A 183 35.32 -18.03 -38.31
N SER A 184 36.03 -17.56 -37.27
CA SER A 184 36.15 -18.30 -36.01
C SER A 184 37.03 -17.54 -35.00
N LEU A 185 36.39 -16.91 -34.01
CA LEU A 185 36.82 -16.76 -32.60
C LEU A 185 35.76 -15.90 -31.89
N CYS A 186 34.74 -16.58 -31.33
CA CYS A 186 33.73 -16.03 -30.44
C CYS A 186 33.89 -16.61 -29.04
N ALA A 187 33.59 -15.76 -28.04
CA ALA A 187 33.42 -15.93 -26.57
C ALA A 187 34.46 -15.08 -25.82
N CYS A 188 34.15 -14.03 -25.05
CA CYS A 188 32.91 -13.48 -24.48
C CYS A 188 32.96 -11.93 -24.44
N GLY A 189 31.79 -11.28 -24.34
CA GLY A 189 31.57 -9.84 -24.54
C GLY A 189 32.02 -8.89 -23.42
N GLY A 190 32.09 -7.60 -23.78
CA GLY A 190 32.30 -6.44 -22.89
C GLY A 190 31.03 -6.01 -22.12
N PRO A 191 31.02 -4.86 -21.42
CA PRO A 191 31.17 -3.56 -22.10
C PRO A 191 31.92 -2.46 -21.29
N ASP A 192 32.24 -1.32 -21.96
CA ASP A 192 31.83 0.05 -21.57
C ASP A 192 32.80 1.16 -22.02
N ASP A 193 32.16 2.25 -22.48
CA ASP A 193 32.65 3.50 -23.08
C ASP A 193 32.85 4.58 -21.98
N PRO A 194 33.94 5.39 -21.96
CA PRO A 194 34.06 6.50 -21.02
C PRO A 194 33.91 7.85 -21.73
N MET A 195 32.78 8.54 -21.50
CA MET A 195 32.73 10.00 -21.50
C MET A 195 31.49 10.55 -20.77
N GLN A 196 31.60 10.74 -19.45
CA GLN A 196 30.70 11.60 -18.66
C GLN A 196 31.41 12.09 -17.37
N PRO A 197 31.15 13.31 -16.85
CA PRO A 197 31.90 13.91 -15.74
C PRO A 197 31.67 13.20 -14.40
N ALA A 198 32.61 13.35 -13.46
CA ALA A 198 32.66 12.58 -12.22
C ALA A 198 31.39 12.68 -11.35
N ALA A 199 30.72 11.54 -11.18
CA ALA A 199 29.79 11.25 -10.09
C ALA A 199 30.58 10.83 -8.83
N PRO A 200 30.04 11.01 -7.60
CA PRO A 200 30.70 10.60 -6.37
C PRO A 200 31.00 9.08 -6.42
N LYS A 201 32.25 8.71 -6.14
CA LYS A 201 32.73 7.32 -6.18
C LYS A 201 31.98 6.47 -5.16
N VAL A 202 31.06 5.63 -5.62
CA VAL A 202 30.52 4.51 -4.83
C VAL A 202 31.60 3.44 -4.79
N MET A 203 32.32 3.29 -3.67
CA MET A 203 33.11 2.09 -3.40
C MET A 203 32.15 0.92 -3.17
N LEU A 204 32.46 -0.24 -3.77
CA LEU A 204 31.74 -1.50 -3.54
C LEU A 204 31.65 -1.76 -2.02
N ALA A 205 30.43 -1.79 -1.48
CA ALA A 205 30.17 -1.95 -0.05
C ALA A 205 30.76 -3.27 0.46
N ALA A 206 31.77 -3.19 1.30
CA ALA A 206 32.31 -4.34 2.02
C ALA A 206 31.64 -4.39 3.40
N ALA A 207 31.04 -5.53 3.74
CA ALA A 207 30.40 -5.75 5.03
C ALA A 207 31.44 -6.24 6.07
N VAL A 208 31.43 -5.61 7.25
CA VAL A 208 32.15 -6.10 8.44
C VAL A 208 31.31 -7.18 9.07
N THR A 209 31.87 -8.38 9.24
CA THR A 209 31.25 -9.44 10.05
C THR A 209 31.50 -9.12 11.52
N ALA A 210 30.51 -8.55 12.20
CA ALA A 210 30.50 -8.35 13.64
C ALA A 210 29.34 -9.17 14.18
N THR A 211 29.64 -10.32 14.81
CA THR A 211 28.65 -11.17 15.46
C THR A 211 28.62 -10.83 16.94
N GLN A 212 27.52 -10.25 17.39
CA GLN A 212 27.37 -9.90 18.79
C GLN A 212 25.93 -10.01 19.26
N ALA A 213 25.69 -11.00 20.11
CA ALA A 213 24.39 -11.31 20.69
C ALA A 213 24.22 -10.64 22.05
N ALA A 214 23.04 -10.10 22.30
CA ALA A 214 22.59 -9.66 23.61
C ALA A 214 21.14 -10.13 23.82
N GLY A 215 21.01 -11.24 24.56
CA GLY A 215 19.74 -11.97 24.68
C GLY A 215 19.37 -12.66 23.37
N ASP A 216 18.11 -12.52 22.96
CA ASP A 216 17.57 -13.10 21.73
C ASP A 216 17.91 -12.28 20.48
N LEU A 217 18.51 -11.09 20.60
CA LEU A 217 18.83 -10.20 19.48
C LEU A 217 20.33 -10.15 19.21
N GLU A 218 20.70 -10.04 17.94
CA GLU A 218 22.09 -10.08 17.48
C GLU A 218 22.33 -9.08 16.34
N VAL A 219 23.41 -8.29 16.43
CA VAL A 219 23.99 -7.63 15.24
C VAL A 219 24.82 -8.67 14.50
N THR A 220 24.53 -8.87 13.21
CA THR A 220 25.17 -9.90 12.36
C THR A 220 26.25 -9.31 11.46
N SER A 221 26.08 -8.07 11.00
CA SER A 221 27.07 -7.35 10.21
C SER A 221 26.84 -5.83 10.22
N LEU A 222 27.90 -5.10 9.86
CA LEU A 222 27.86 -3.66 9.55
C LEU A 222 28.23 -3.44 8.08
N GLU A 223 27.36 -2.81 7.31
CA GLU A 223 27.60 -2.46 5.91
C GLU A 223 28.05 -1.00 5.80
N LYS A 224 29.28 -0.75 5.35
CA LYS A 224 29.78 0.62 5.17
C LYS A 224 29.05 1.30 4.01
N VAL A 225 28.40 2.44 4.26
CA VAL A 225 27.67 3.22 3.25
C VAL A 225 28.37 4.53 2.88
N ALA A 226 29.17 5.11 3.78
CA ALA A 226 29.95 6.31 3.51
C ALA A 226 31.22 6.37 4.38
N GLU A 227 32.21 7.14 3.94
CA GLU A 227 33.38 7.51 4.74
C GLU A 227 33.80 8.94 4.43
N GLN A 228 34.31 9.66 5.44
CA GLN A 228 34.79 11.02 5.31
C GLN A 228 36.05 11.22 6.16
N ARG A 229 37.08 11.84 5.59
CA ARG A 229 38.30 12.19 6.32
C ARG A 229 38.05 13.39 7.23
N VAL A 230 38.51 13.30 8.48
CA VAL A 230 38.39 14.38 9.48
C VAL A 230 39.72 15.06 9.73
N ASN A 231 40.80 14.27 9.81
CA ASN A 231 42.17 14.77 9.86
C ASN A 231 43.13 13.72 9.27
N ARG A 232 44.44 13.85 9.50
CA ARG A 232 45.43 12.94 8.93
C ARG A 232 45.24 11.47 9.35
N THR A 233 44.76 11.20 10.56
CA THR A 233 44.55 9.86 11.13
C THR A 233 43.09 9.52 11.39
N ALA A 234 42.20 10.49 11.58
CA ALA A 234 40.80 10.28 11.94
C ALA A 234 39.86 10.32 10.73
N TRP A 235 38.94 9.36 10.67
CA TRP A 235 37.91 9.24 9.64
C TRP A 235 36.55 8.94 10.25
N ASP A 236 35.49 9.54 9.72
CA ASP A 236 34.11 9.22 10.03
C ASP A 236 33.61 8.15 9.04
N TYR A 237 33.09 7.04 9.56
CA TYR A 237 32.54 5.93 8.79
C TYR A 237 31.07 5.75 9.14
N THR A 238 30.20 5.76 8.12
CA THR A 238 28.76 5.54 8.28
C THR A 238 28.40 4.12 7.87
N TYR A 239 27.60 3.43 8.70
CA TYR A 239 27.21 2.04 8.50
C TYR A 239 25.70 1.82 8.58
N ARG A 240 25.18 0.90 7.76
CA ARG A 240 23.91 0.20 8.02
C ARG A 240 24.16 -1.01 8.91
N VAL A 241 23.21 -1.32 9.77
CA VAL A 241 23.32 -2.41 10.75
C VAL A 241 22.37 -3.55 10.36
N HIS A 242 22.84 -4.79 10.38
CA HIS A 242 21.98 -5.96 10.14
C HIS A 242 21.67 -6.64 11.48
N ILE A 243 20.39 -6.72 11.85
CA ILE A 243 19.94 -7.22 13.15
C ILE A 243 19.09 -8.47 12.97
N ARG A 244 19.40 -9.53 13.71
CA ARG A 244 18.66 -10.79 13.72
C ARG A 244 17.97 -11.02 15.06
N ASN A 245 16.74 -11.53 15.02
CA ASN A 245 16.04 -12.08 16.17
C ASN A 245 16.19 -13.61 16.19
N ASN A 246 16.93 -14.11 17.16
CA ASN A 246 17.18 -15.52 17.44
C ASN A 246 16.15 -16.11 18.43
N GLY A 247 15.21 -15.32 18.94
CA GLY A 247 14.13 -15.76 19.82
C GLY A 247 13.00 -16.53 19.10
N SER A 248 12.13 -17.17 19.88
CA SER A 248 10.96 -17.91 19.38
C SER A 248 9.75 -17.03 19.06
N ASP A 249 9.73 -15.80 19.57
CA ASP A 249 8.64 -14.83 19.41
C ASP A 249 9.12 -13.57 18.66
N THR A 250 8.18 -12.84 18.08
CA THR A 250 8.45 -11.53 17.47
C THR A 250 8.92 -10.53 18.52
N ALA A 251 10.10 -9.95 18.33
CA ALA A 251 10.60 -8.86 19.16
C ALA A 251 10.05 -7.54 18.64
N GLY A 252 9.17 -6.90 19.41
CA GLY A 252 8.59 -5.60 19.08
C GLY A 252 9.49 -4.44 19.50
N ASN A 253 9.51 -3.38 18.68
CA ASN A 253 10.16 -2.10 18.99
C ASN A 253 11.64 -2.24 19.35
N VAL A 254 12.39 -3.01 18.55
CA VAL A 254 13.81 -3.24 18.74
C VAL A 254 14.58 -1.95 18.46
N GLN A 255 15.23 -1.42 19.50
CA GLN A 255 16.25 -0.39 19.38
C GLN A 255 17.60 -1.01 19.69
N ALA A 256 18.56 -0.85 18.78
CA ALA A 256 19.95 -1.21 18.97
C ALA A 256 20.75 0.05 19.28
N VAL A 257 21.42 0.07 20.43
CA VAL A 257 22.30 1.17 20.83
C VAL A 257 23.71 0.63 20.95
N LEU A 258 24.64 1.22 20.21
CA LEU A 258 26.05 0.94 20.35
C LEU A 258 26.54 1.56 21.66
N ALA A 259 26.70 0.73 22.68
CA ALA A 259 27.05 1.12 24.04
C ALA A 259 28.54 1.40 24.22
N SER A 260 29.41 0.74 23.45
CA SER A 260 30.84 1.03 23.44
C SER A 260 31.49 0.76 22.09
N VAL A 261 32.68 1.36 21.90
CA VAL A 261 33.55 1.20 20.75
C VAL A 261 34.98 0.87 21.21
N PRO A 262 35.81 0.23 20.37
CA PRO A 262 37.21 -0.04 20.72
C PRO A 262 38.03 1.23 20.91
N ALA A 263 39.17 1.11 21.59
CA ALA A 263 40.12 2.21 21.76
C ALA A 263 40.54 2.82 20.40
N GLY A 264 40.65 4.15 20.35
CA GLY A 264 40.89 4.88 19.11
C GLY A 264 39.63 5.09 18.27
N SER A 265 38.43 4.81 18.78
CA SER A 265 37.16 5.13 18.11
C SER A 265 36.25 5.94 19.01
N THR A 266 35.40 6.79 18.44
CA THR A 266 34.33 7.51 19.15
C THR A 266 33.01 7.40 18.40
N ILE A 267 31.92 7.25 19.15
CA ILE A 267 30.56 7.18 18.60
C ILE A 267 30.12 8.60 18.26
N ILE A 268 29.82 8.87 16.99
CA ILE A 268 29.21 10.14 16.55
C ILE A 268 27.69 9.98 16.51
N ASP A 269 27.23 8.85 16.00
CA ASP A 269 25.86 8.36 16.07
C ASP A 269 25.88 6.85 16.26
N GLY A 270 25.13 6.34 17.24
CA GLY A 270 25.20 4.93 17.66
C GLY A 270 23.84 4.28 17.87
N GLU A 271 22.75 4.96 17.55
CA GLU A 271 21.40 4.43 17.78
C GLU A 271 20.76 4.01 16.46
N VAL A 272 20.16 2.82 16.44
CA VAL A 272 19.41 2.30 15.29
C VAL A 272 18.06 1.77 15.76
N LEU A 273 16.99 2.29 15.16
CA LEU A 273 15.64 1.77 15.37
C LEU A 273 15.31 0.72 14.30
N ALA A 274 15.25 -0.54 14.72
CA ALA A 274 14.96 -1.67 13.83
C ALA A 274 13.48 -2.05 13.76
N GLY A 275 12.72 -1.62 14.77
CA GLY A 275 11.30 -1.90 14.90
C GLY A 275 10.98 -3.36 15.19
N SER A 276 9.87 -3.88 14.65
CA SER A 276 9.47 -5.26 14.92
C SER A 276 10.26 -6.25 14.06
N ILE A 277 10.88 -7.24 14.72
CA ILE A 277 11.65 -8.30 14.07
C ILE A 277 10.99 -9.65 14.40
N GLY A 278 10.42 -10.29 13.38
CA GLY A 278 9.82 -11.62 13.54
C GLY A 278 10.82 -12.66 14.05
N ALA A 279 10.34 -13.73 14.70
CA ALA A 279 11.19 -14.82 15.17
C ALA A 279 12.03 -15.41 14.01
N GLY A 280 13.34 -15.52 14.20
CA GLY A 280 14.28 -16.01 13.19
C GLY A 280 14.62 -15.02 12.06
N ALA A 281 13.93 -13.87 11.97
CA ALA A 281 14.11 -12.90 10.89
C ALA A 281 15.37 -12.04 11.09
N THR A 282 15.93 -11.55 9.98
CA THR A 282 16.99 -10.53 9.94
C THR A 282 16.47 -9.31 9.22
N VAL A 283 16.65 -8.13 9.80
CA VAL A 283 16.29 -6.84 9.20
C VAL A 283 17.52 -5.97 9.02
N THR A 284 17.48 -5.12 8.00
CA THR A 284 18.47 -4.05 7.78
C THR A 284 17.71 -2.72 7.88
N PRO A 285 17.78 -2.02 9.02
CA PRO A 285 17.07 -0.76 9.18
C PRO A 285 17.58 0.29 8.19
N THR A 286 16.69 1.21 7.82
CA THR A 286 17.06 2.35 6.96
C THR A 286 17.96 3.36 7.68
N ASP A 287 17.88 3.39 9.02
CA ASP A 287 18.72 4.19 9.91
C ASP A 287 20.18 3.72 9.88
N THR A 288 21.12 4.62 10.18
CA THR A 288 22.57 4.36 10.08
C THR A 288 23.29 4.84 11.33
N ILE A 289 24.42 4.21 11.66
CA ILE A 289 25.35 4.70 12.69
C ILE A 289 26.55 5.39 12.04
N THR A 290 27.22 6.29 12.77
CA THR A 290 28.48 6.90 12.36
C THR A 290 29.54 6.79 13.45
N LEU A 291 30.70 6.23 13.10
CA LEU A 291 31.85 6.04 13.98
C LEU A 291 33.03 6.87 13.48
N ARG A 292 33.64 7.63 14.37
CA ARG A 292 34.95 8.25 14.12
C ARG A 292 36.05 7.29 14.54
N ILE A 293 36.99 6.99 13.66
CA ILE A 293 38.04 5.99 13.89
C ILE A 293 39.42 6.60 13.62
N GLU A 294 40.32 6.51 14.60
CA GLU A 294 41.74 6.81 14.49
C GLU A 294 42.47 5.67 13.79
N ARG A 295 42.75 5.86 12.51
CA ARG A 295 43.40 4.91 11.60
C ARG A 295 44.88 4.66 11.92
N SER A 296 45.47 5.42 12.85
CA SER A 296 46.80 5.13 13.41
C SER A 296 46.80 3.95 14.39
N VAL A 297 45.62 3.49 14.80
CA VAL A 297 45.41 2.32 15.66
C VAL A 297 44.60 1.28 14.88
N ALA A 298 44.99 0.02 14.93
CA ALA A 298 44.24 -1.05 14.27
C ALA A 298 42.86 -1.23 14.91
N PHE A 299 41.80 -1.23 14.10
CA PHE A 299 40.44 -1.33 14.63
C PHE A 299 40.15 -2.73 15.18
N GLN A 300 39.71 -2.81 16.43
CA GLN A 300 39.36 -4.06 17.09
C GLN A 300 37.82 -4.22 17.12
N SER A 301 37.24 -4.85 16.10
CA SER A 301 35.78 -5.01 15.98
C SER A 301 35.12 -5.69 17.19
N ALA A 302 35.87 -6.53 17.92
CA ALA A 302 35.43 -7.16 19.17
C ALA A 302 35.13 -6.15 20.31
N GLY A 303 35.59 -4.90 20.21
CA GLY A 303 35.33 -3.84 21.19
C GLY A 303 34.03 -3.06 20.98
N LEU A 304 33.31 -3.33 19.89
CA LEU A 304 31.92 -2.86 19.76
C LEU A 304 31.09 -3.56 20.83
N MET A 305 30.17 -2.88 21.50
CA MET A 305 29.19 -3.53 22.37
C MET A 305 27.81 -2.96 22.10
N TRP A 306 26.83 -3.82 21.86
CA TRP A 306 25.45 -3.42 21.62
C TRP A 306 24.55 -3.70 22.82
N THR A 307 23.65 -2.77 23.09
CA THR A 307 22.52 -2.97 23.99
C THR A 307 21.24 -2.88 23.19
N PHE A 308 20.32 -3.84 23.41
CA PHE A 308 18.99 -3.82 22.80
C PHE A 308 17.94 -3.45 23.82
N SER A 309 16.94 -2.69 23.38
CA SER A 309 15.68 -2.54 24.11
C SER A 309 14.52 -3.02 23.24
N THR A 310 13.53 -3.64 23.90
CA THR A 310 12.26 -4.05 23.30
C THR A 310 11.15 -3.50 24.17
N SER A 311 10.08 -3.00 23.57
CA SER A 311 8.91 -2.53 24.32
C SER A 311 7.62 -2.89 23.61
N THR A 312 6.53 -2.99 24.37
CA THR A 312 5.18 -3.01 23.80
C THR A 312 4.81 -1.56 23.46
N GLY A 313 4.83 -1.21 22.17
CA GLY A 313 4.50 0.11 21.69
C GLY A 313 3.00 0.38 21.79
N ILE A 314 2.61 1.64 21.65
CA ILE A 314 1.20 2.04 21.54
C ILE A 314 0.75 1.75 20.12
N ALA A 315 -0.13 0.76 19.93
CA ALA A 315 -0.74 0.50 18.63
C ALA A 315 -1.67 1.66 18.24
N LEU A 316 -1.41 2.27 17.10
CA LEU A 316 -2.27 3.27 16.48
C LEU A 316 -3.39 2.58 15.69
N ASP A 317 -4.51 3.29 15.52
CA ASP A 317 -5.56 2.87 14.61
C ASP A 317 -4.97 2.65 13.20
N PRO A 318 -5.32 1.56 12.49
CA PRO A 318 -4.84 1.31 11.14
C PRO A 318 -5.19 2.48 10.21
N VAL A 319 -4.26 2.78 9.31
CA VAL A 319 -4.38 3.85 8.32
C VAL A 319 -4.36 3.29 6.90
N ARG A 320 -4.79 4.10 5.92
CA ARG A 320 -4.80 3.71 4.50
C ARG A 320 -3.51 4.16 3.80
N PRO A 321 -3.14 3.57 2.66
CA PRO A 321 -2.02 4.01 1.84
C PRO A 321 -2.34 5.35 1.13
N ALA A 322 -1.30 6.08 0.74
CA ALA A 322 -1.34 7.36 0.04
C ALA A 322 -2.23 8.44 0.72
N GLN A 323 -2.06 8.68 2.02
CA GLN A 323 -2.76 9.75 2.73
C GLN A 323 -1.84 10.53 3.68
N VAL A 324 -2.25 11.75 4.04
CA VAL A 324 -1.63 12.55 5.11
C VAL A 324 -2.42 12.36 6.39
N VAL A 325 -1.75 11.94 7.46
CA VAL A 325 -2.34 11.67 8.76
C VAL A 325 -1.87 12.72 9.76
N VAL A 326 -2.81 13.22 10.57
CA VAL A 326 -2.57 14.21 11.63
C VAL A 326 -3.20 13.69 12.92
N LEU A 327 -2.37 13.36 13.91
CA LEU A 327 -2.79 12.81 15.20
C LEU A 327 -2.49 13.82 16.32
N PRO A 328 -3.50 14.24 17.12
CA PRO A 328 -3.26 15.07 18.30
C PRO A 328 -2.40 14.34 19.33
N LEU A 329 -1.30 14.95 19.76
CA LEU A 329 -0.38 14.38 20.76
C LEU A 329 -1.08 14.16 22.11
N ALA A 330 -2.02 15.04 22.48
CA ALA A 330 -2.82 14.88 23.70
C ALA A 330 -3.61 13.55 23.70
N GLY A 331 -4.18 13.16 22.57
CA GLY A 331 -4.90 11.89 22.42
C GLY A 331 -3.99 10.66 22.49
N LEU A 332 -2.69 10.86 22.25
CA LEU A 332 -1.65 9.83 22.39
C LEU A 332 -1.01 9.80 23.79
N GLY A 333 -1.53 10.58 24.74
CA GLY A 333 -0.99 10.67 26.11
C GLY A 333 0.10 11.73 26.30
N PHE A 334 0.29 12.64 25.34
CA PHE A 334 1.27 13.73 25.38
C PHE A 334 0.60 15.11 25.34
N PRO A 335 -0.17 15.50 26.38
CA PRO A 335 -0.90 16.77 26.41
C PRO A 335 0.01 18.01 26.39
N ASP A 336 1.26 17.87 26.83
CA ASP A 336 2.28 18.92 26.81
C ASP A 336 3.24 18.79 25.60
N GLY A 337 2.87 17.98 24.61
CA GLY A 337 3.64 17.70 23.40
C GLY A 337 4.84 16.78 23.59
N ALA A 338 5.53 16.50 22.49
CA ALA A 338 6.78 15.73 22.41
C ALA A 338 7.92 16.63 21.93
N ASP A 339 9.17 16.31 22.32
CA ASP A 339 10.35 17.12 22.02
C ASP A 339 10.94 16.78 20.65
N SER A 340 10.87 15.51 20.23
CA SER A 340 11.27 15.05 18.90
C SER A 340 10.54 13.77 18.49
N VAL A 341 10.55 13.46 17.18
CA VAL A 341 10.03 12.22 16.60
C VAL A 341 11.03 11.63 15.60
N LYS A 342 11.18 10.31 15.60
CA LYS A 342 11.81 9.54 14.51
C LYS A 342 10.78 8.54 13.97
N ALA A 343 10.80 8.29 12.65
CA ALA A 343 9.98 7.26 12.02
C ALA A 343 10.86 6.14 11.44
N SER A 344 10.35 4.91 11.43
CA SER A 344 10.97 3.76 10.77
C SER A 344 9.92 2.90 10.05
N GLY A 345 10.37 1.99 9.19
CA GLY A 345 9.51 1.15 8.36
C GLY A 345 9.01 1.89 7.11
N ALA A 346 7.72 1.75 6.81
CA ALA A 346 7.11 2.21 5.55
C ALA A 346 6.91 3.74 5.46
N VAL A 347 6.93 4.46 6.59
CA VAL A 347 6.78 5.92 6.64
C VAL A 347 8.15 6.59 6.67
N THR A 348 8.39 7.53 5.75
CA THR A 348 9.64 8.30 5.68
C THR A 348 9.49 9.76 6.09
N ASP A 349 8.29 10.32 5.98
CA ASP A 349 8.05 11.76 6.19
C ASP A 349 7.23 11.94 7.46
N VAL A 350 7.81 12.57 8.48
CA VAL A 350 7.18 12.80 9.79
C VAL A 350 7.51 14.19 10.33
N LEU A 351 6.57 14.81 11.04
CA LEU A 351 6.69 16.15 11.59
C LEU A 351 5.90 16.27 12.91
N LEU A 352 6.51 16.90 13.92
CA LEU A 352 5.79 17.40 15.10
C LEU A 352 5.50 18.89 14.92
N GLN A 353 4.23 19.28 14.97
CA GLN A 353 3.84 20.68 14.87
C GLN A 353 2.47 20.93 15.51
N ASP A 354 2.33 22.05 16.22
CA ASP A 354 1.08 22.51 16.85
C ASP A 354 0.42 21.45 17.76
N GLY A 355 1.23 20.72 18.51
CA GLY A 355 0.75 19.65 19.40
C GLY A 355 0.24 18.41 18.66
N SER A 356 0.65 18.20 17.40
CA SER A 356 0.25 17.06 16.58
C SER A 356 1.45 16.32 16.00
N LEU A 357 1.31 15.00 15.87
CA LEU A 357 2.14 14.14 15.04
C LEU A 357 1.55 14.10 13.63
N ARG A 358 2.34 14.46 12.62
CA ARG A 358 1.92 14.50 11.21
C ARG A 358 2.83 13.61 10.39
N PHE A 359 2.27 12.81 9.49
CA PHE A 359 3.05 11.95 8.60
C PHE A 359 2.27 11.62 7.32
N SER A 360 2.96 11.11 6.31
CA SER A 360 2.33 10.60 5.09
C SER A 360 2.62 9.12 4.88
N THR A 361 1.62 8.37 4.46
CA THR A 361 1.76 6.94 4.13
C THR A 361 2.24 6.74 2.69
N PRO A 362 2.96 5.64 2.39
CA PRO A 362 3.38 5.30 1.03
C PRO A 362 2.19 4.80 0.19
N GLY A 363 2.43 4.56 -1.11
CA GLY A 363 1.44 3.95 -2.00
C GLY A 363 1.10 2.50 -1.61
N ASP A 364 0.00 1.99 -2.14
CA ASP A 364 -0.41 0.61 -1.88
C ASP A 364 0.44 -0.36 -2.71
N THR A 365 1.04 -1.32 -2.01
CA THR A 365 1.85 -2.40 -2.59
C THR A 365 1.05 -3.69 -2.75
N GLY A 366 -0.23 -3.67 -2.38
CA GLY A 366 -1.10 -4.84 -2.35
C GLY A 366 -0.87 -5.77 -1.16
N VAL A 367 -0.05 -5.35 -0.19
CA VAL A 367 0.18 -6.03 1.08
C VAL A 367 0.16 -5.00 2.20
N ASP A 368 -0.23 -5.44 3.40
CA ASP A 368 -0.18 -4.61 4.60
C ASP A 368 1.27 -4.16 4.86
N GLN A 369 1.41 -2.88 5.19
CA GLN A 369 2.70 -2.25 5.47
C GLN A 369 2.72 -1.77 6.91
N HIS A 370 3.91 -1.70 7.51
CA HIS A 370 4.06 -1.30 8.91
C HIS A 370 5.05 -0.16 9.04
N ALA A 371 4.77 0.74 9.97
CA ALA A 371 5.68 1.80 10.36
C ALA A 371 5.68 1.98 11.88
N GLN A 372 6.72 2.62 12.40
CA GLN A 372 6.81 2.96 13.81
C GLN A 372 7.26 4.39 14.01
N PHE A 373 6.84 4.99 15.13
CA PHE A 373 7.25 6.32 15.54
C PHE A 373 7.84 6.30 16.94
N SER A 374 9.03 6.85 17.13
CA SER A 374 9.65 7.05 18.44
C SER A 374 9.49 8.50 18.86
N LEU A 375 8.62 8.75 19.84
CA LEU A 375 8.42 10.08 20.44
C LEU A 375 9.31 10.23 21.67
N SER A 376 10.15 11.27 21.69
CA SER A 376 10.97 11.61 22.86
C SER A 376 10.34 12.73 23.68
N LYS A 377 10.24 12.56 25.00
CA LYS A 377 9.81 13.60 25.94
C LYS A 377 10.63 13.52 27.24
N GLY A 378 11.39 14.57 27.54
CA GLY A 378 12.19 14.63 28.77
C GLY A 378 13.19 13.46 28.91
N GLY A 379 13.75 12.99 27.79
CA GLY A 379 14.69 11.86 27.73
C GLY A 379 14.05 10.46 27.77
N LYS A 380 12.71 10.35 27.87
CA LYS A 380 11.99 9.08 27.71
C LYS A 380 11.50 8.92 26.28
N ILE A 381 11.64 7.73 25.72
CA ILE A 381 11.13 7.37 24.39
C ILE A 381 9.87 6.52 24.55
N THR A 382 8.83 6.87 23.81
CA THR A 382 7.62 6.06 23.65
C THR A 382 7.48 5.69 22.18
N THR A 383 7.30 4.40 21.90
CA THR A 383 7.11 3.91 20.54
C THR A 383 5.64 3.77 20.21
N LEU A 384 5.26 4.18 19.00
CA LEU A 384 3.94 4.02 18.42
C LEU A 384 4.05 3.06 17.23
N ASP A 385 3.16 2.08 17.15
CA ASP A 385 3.09 1.07 16.08
C ASP A 385 1.95 1.41 15.12
N LEU A 386 2.22 1.45 13.82
CA LEU A 386 1.25 1.79 12.79
C LEU A 386 1.10 0.66 11.77
N LEU A 387 -0.13 0.15 11.62
CA LEU A 387 -0.54 -0.67 10.49
C LEU A 387 -1.06 0.24 9.36
N ILE A 388 -0.49 0.08 8.17
CA ILE A 388 -0.95 0.69 6.93
C ILE A 388 -1.61 -0.42 6.11
N GLN A 389 -2.93 -0.48 6.17
CA GLN A 389 -3.72 -1.58 5.64
C GLN A 389 -3.90 -1.45 4.13
N THR A 390 -3.63 -2.50 3.36
CA THR A 390 -3.85 -2.49 1.91
C THR A 390 -5.33 -2.34 1.57
N GLU A 391 -5.65 -1.55 0.55
CA GLU A 391 -7.02 -1.40 0.02
C GLU A 391 -7.23 -2.24 -1.24
N LEU A 392 -6.15 -2.70 -1.89
CA LEU A 392 -6.17 -3.61 -3.04
C LEU A 392 -5.25 -4.82 -2.82
N PRO A 393 -5.65 -5.76 -1.94
CA PRO A 393 -4.83 -6.90 -1.55
C PRO A 393 -4.49 -7.80 -2.75
N THR A 394 -3.22 -8.20 -2.82
CA THR A 394 -2.68 -9.07 -3.89
C THR A 394 -2.51 -10.52 -3.48
N ALA A 395 -2.61 -10.79 -2.17
CA ALA A 395 -2.53 -12.14 -1.63
C ALA A 395 -3.61 -13.03 -2.26
N VAL A 396 -3.21 -14.26 -2.60
CA VAL A 396 -4.15 -15.31 -2.99
C VAL A 396 -4.87 -15.78 -1.74
N GLU A 397 -6.18 -15.65 -1.74
CA GLU A 397 -7.05 -16.24 -0.75
C GLU A 397 -7.29 -17.70 -1.09
N THR A 398 -7.24 -18.55 -0.07
CA THR A 398 -7.59 -19.97 -0.19
C THR A 398 -8.95 -20.16 0.44
N TYR A 399 -9.88 -20.72 -0.31
CA TYR A 399 -11.16 -21.12 0.24
C TYR A 399 -10.96 -22.43 0.99
N VAL A 400 -11.39 -22.45 2.26
CA VAL A 400 -11.37 -23.66 3.08
C VAL A 400 -12.69 -23.75 3.82
N GLU A 401 -13.52 -24.71 3.41
CA GLU A 401 -14.75 -25.04 4.13
C GLU A 401 -14.40 -25.80 5.42
N PRO A 402 -14.83 -25.33 6.60
CA PRO A 402 -14.74 -26.14 7.81
C PRO A 402 -15.63 -27.38 7.71
N ASN A 403 -15.24 -28.45 8.38
CA ASN A 403 -16.12 -29.60 8.57
C ASN A 403 -17.35 -29.21 9.42
N ASP A 404 -18.41 -30.02 9.38
CA ASP A 404 -19.65 -29.81 10.15
C ASP A 404 -19.42 -29.61 11.66
N ASP A 405 -18.34 -30.21 12.22
CA ASP A 405 -17.93 -30.05 13.62
C ASP A 405 -17.14 -28.76 13.92
N GLY A 406 -16.89 -27.95 12.90
CA GLY A 406 -16.14 -26.70 12.96
C GLY A 406 -14.61 -26.87 12.91
N SER A 407 -14.10 -28.10 12.76
CA SER A 407 -12.68 -28.32 12.48
C SER A 407 -12.33 -27.89 11.06
N VAL A 408 -11.15 -27.31 10.86
CA VAL A 408 -10.68 -26.91 9.52
C VAL A 408 -9.91 -28.09 8.90
N PRO A 409 -10.23 -28.49 7.66
CA PRO A 409 -9.48 -29.51 6.94
C PRO A 409 -7.99 -29.17 6.81
N THR A 410 -7.17 -30.17 6.44
CA THR A 410 -5.76 -29.94 6.11
C THR A 410 -5.62 -28.85 5.04
N THR A 411 -4.68 -27.93 5.24
CA THR A 411 -4.48 -26.75 4.37
C THR A 411 -4.35 -27.16 2.90
N ALA A 412 -5.11 -26.50 2.02
CA ALA A 412 -5.02 -26.72 0.58
C ALA A 412 -3.59 -26.46 0.07
N PRO A 413 -3.17 -27.09 -1.03
CA PRO A 413 -1.84 -26.85 -1.61
C PRO A 413 -1.59 -25.35 -1.87
N VAL A 414 -0.33 -24.93 -1.87
CA VAL A 414 0.00 -23.54 -2.25
C VAL A 414 -0.20 -23.37 -3.75
N LEU A 415 -0.94 -22.33 -4.17
CA LEU A 415 -1.09 -21.98 -5.58
C LEU A 415 0.07 -21.09 -6.02
N ALA A 416 0.90 -21.59 -6.94
CA ALA A 416 1.87 -20.78 -7.66
C ALA A 416 1.24 -20.18 -8.92
N ILE A 417 1.32 -18.86 -9.05
CA ILE A 417 0.87 -18.10 -10.22
C ILE A 417 2.08 -17.44 -10.89
N THR A 418 2.22 -17.61 -12.20
CA THR A 418 3.28 -16.99 -13.00
C THR A 418 2.70 -16.12 -14.10
N GLY A 419 3.32 -14.97 -14.40
CA GLY A 419 2.91 -14.10 -15.52
C GLY A 419 2.01 -12.91 -15.15
N LEU A 420 1.69 -12.74 -13.86
CA LEU A 420 1.10 -11.50 -13.35
C LEU A 420 2.18 -10.42 -13.19
N GLY A 421 1.82 -9.18 -13.53
CA GLY A 421 2.63 -8.00 -13.23
C GLY A 421 2.46 -7.53 -11.77
N PRO A 422 3.14 -6.44 -11.38
CA PRO A 422 2.99 -5.83 -10.06
C PRO A 422 1.53 -5.54 -9.73
N ASN A 423 1.14 -5.75 -8.47
CA ASN A 423 -0.23 -5.61 -7.98
C ASN A 423 -1.26 -6.47 -8.74
N ASN A 424 -0.91 -7.73 -9.05
CA ASN A 424 -1.74 -8.68 -9.79
C ASN A 424 -2.26 -8.16 -11.15
N ARG A 425 -1.45 -7.34 -11.83
CA ARG A 425 -1.81 -6.80 -13.14
C ARG A 425 -1.79 -7.88 -14.21
N LEU A 426 -2.87 -7.99 -14.97
CA LEU A 426 -2.96 -8.84 -16.14
C LEU A 426 -2.11 -8.25 -17.28
N GLN A 427 -1.25 -9.09 -17.86
CA GLN A 427 -0.32 -8.72 -18.93
C GLN A 427 -0.60 -9.56 -20.19
N PRO A 428 -0.23 -9.09 -21.40
CA PRO A 428 -0.41 -9.87 -22.63
C PRO A 428 0.52 -11.10 -22.77
N GLY A 429 1.32 -11.42 -21.74
CA GLY A 429 2.21 -12.57 -21.69
C GLY A 429 1.49 -13.88 -21.36
N ALA A 430 2.25 -14.96 -21.18
CA ALA A 430 1.70 -16.23 -20.72
C ALA A 430 1.33 -16.16 -19.23
N LEU A 431 0.21 -16.77 -18.85
CA LEU A 431 -0.24 -16.89 -17.46
C LEU A 431 -0.30 -18.37 -17.07
N GLY A 432 0.23 -18.73 -15.90
CA GLY A 432 0.31 -20.11 -15.44
C GLY A 432 -0.19 -20.28 -14.01
N PHE A 433 -0.86 -21.40 -13.74
CA PHE A 433 -1.36 -21.81 -12.42
C PHE A 433 -0.89 -23.22 -12.10
N ARG A 434 -0.25 -23.41 -10.94
CA ARG A 434 0.27 -24.72 -10.52
C ARG A 434 0.07 -24.92 -9.02
N LEU A 435 -0.43 -26.09 -8.64
CA LEU A 435 -0.48 -26.53 -7.24
C LEU A 435 0.89 -27.05 -6.82
N VAL A 436 1.54 -26.37 -5.88
CA VAL A 436 2.88 -26.72 -5.40
C VAL A 436 2.78 -27.93 -4.48
N ASP A 437 3.72 -28.88 -4.62
CA ASP A 437 3.81 -30.12 -3.83
C ASP A 437 2.59 -31.06 -3.90
N ALA A 438 1.64 -30.78 -4.78
CA ALA A 438 0.52 -31.67 -5.05
C ALA A 438 0.99 -32.89 -5.87
N ALA A 439 0.48 -34.07 -5.53
CA ALA A 439 0.72 -35.27 -6.32
C ALA A 439 0.17 -35.08 -7.76
N PRO A 440 0.78 -35.71 -8.78
CA PRO A 440 0.24 -35.69 -10.13
C PRO A 440 -1.20 -36.25 -10.15
N MET A 441 -2.14 -35.41 -10.59
CA MET A 441 -3.57 -35.74 -10.66
C MET A 441 -4.13 -35.30 -12.02
N ALA A 442 -5.16 -35.99 -12.51
CA ALA A 442 -5.91 -35.56 -13.68
C ALA A 442 -6.90 -34.47 -13.27
N LEU A 443 -6.59 -33.22 -13.61
CA LEU A 443 -7.38 -32.03 -13.24
C LEU A 443 -8.15 -31.41 -14.42
N GLN A 444 -7.92 -31.88 -15.65
CA GLN A 444 -8.37 -31.18 -16.85
C GLN A 444 -9.90 -31.18 -17.08
N ASP A 445 -10.62 -32.15 -16.53
CA ASP A 445 -12.02 -32.40 -16.90
C ASP A 445 -12.96 -31.37 -16.25
N ASP A 446 -12.80 -31.09 -14.96
CA ASP A 446 -13.76 -30.31 -14.16
C ASP A 446 -13.21 -29.03 -13.53
N SER A 447 -11.89 -28.82 -13.58
CA SER A 447 -11.28 -27.57 -13.13
C SER A 447 -11.73 -26.39 -14.01
N ASP A 448 -11.88 -25.23 -13.39
CA ASP A 448 -12.26 -23.98 -14.06
C ASP A 448 -11.63 -22.77 -13.35
N GLY A 449 -11.59 -21.65 -14.06
CA GLY A 449 -11.27 -20.35 -13.51
C GLY A 449 -12.33 -19.35 -13.96
N LEU A 450 -12.78 -18.48 -13.08
CA LEU A 450 -13.82 -17.51 -13.35
C LEU A 450 -13.29 -16.10 -13.06
N LEU A 451 -13.18 -15.30 -14.10
CA LEU A 451 -12.88 -13.87 -13.99
C LEU A 451 -14.19 -13.09 -13.94
N SER A 452 -14.52 -12.53 -12.79
CA SER A 452 -15.79 -11.86 -12.53
C SER A 452 -15.61 -10.36 -12.33
N ALA A 453 -16.50 -9.58 -12.94
CA ALA A 453 -16.62 -8.15 -12.71
C ALA A 453 -17.74 -7.85 -11.69
N PRO A 454 -17.69 -6.71 -10.97
CA PRO A 454 -18.72 -6.33 -10.00
C PRO A 454 -20.15 -6.25 -10.56
N ASN A 455 -20.31 -6.05 -11.87
CA ASN A 455 -21.61 -6.00 -12.54
C ASN A 455 -22.21 -7.39 -12.87
N GLY A 456 -21.56 -8.48 -12.43
CA GLY A 456 -22.03 -9.86 -12.61
C GLY A 456 -21.64 -10.50 -13.94
N VAL A 457 -20.95 -9.78 -14.83
CA VAL A 457 -20.31 -10.37 -16.03
C VAL A 457 -19.15 -11.24 -15.58
N ALA A 458 -19.11 -12.49 -16.07
CA ALA A 458 -18.06 -13.42 -15.72
C ALA A 458 -17.57 -14.19 -16.95
N ILE A 459 -16.26 -14.41 -17.03
CA ILE A 459 -15.61 -15.13 -18.14
C ILE A 459 -14.94 -16.38 -17.58
N SER A 460 -15.31 -17.54 -18.11
CA SER A 460 -14.60 -18.80 -17.79
C SER A 460 -13.24 -18.83 -18.51
N LEU A 461 -12.20 -19.18 -17.76
CA LEU A 461 -10.84 -19.38 -18.25
C LEU A 461 -10.66 -20.76 -18.90
N LYS A 462 -11.63 -21.67 -18.75
CA LYS A 462 -11.54 -23.04 -19.27
C LYS A 462 -11.28 -23.13 -20.77
N SER A 463 -11.82 -22.18 -21.53
CA SER A 463 -11.60 -22.08 -22.98
C SER A 463 -10.26 -21.47 -23.37
N TYR A 464 -9.53 -20.85 -22.43
CA TYR A 464 -8.30 -20.11 -22.70
C TYR A 464 -7.03 -20.84 -22.26
N TRP A 465 -7.14 -21.77 -21.31
CA TRP A 465 -6.00 -22.52 -20.79
C TRP A 465 -5.88 -23.93 -21.36
N THR A 466 -4.69 -24.52 -21.22
CA THR A 466 -4.43 -25.95 -21.42
C THR A 466 -3.80 -26.54 -20.17
N PHE A 467 -4.12 -27.80 -19.87
CA PHE A 467 -3.54 -28.54 -18.75
C PHE A 467 -2.38 -29.43 -19.23
N ASP A 468 -1.24 -29.33 -18.55
CA ASP A 468 -0.12 -30.25 -18.70
C ASP A 468 -0.06 -31.20 -17.49
N ALA A 469 -0.39 -32.47 -17.72
CA ALA A 469 -0.41 -33.50 -16.69
C ALA A 469 0.97 -33.83 -16.11
N ALA A 470 2.06 -33.60 -16.86
CA ALA A 470 3.41 -33.90 -16.38
C ALA A 470 3.87 -32.90 -15.31
N SER A 471 3.49 -31.63 -15.47
CA SER A 471 3.83 -30.55 -14.55
C SER A 471 2.69 -30.14 -13.61
N GLY A 472 1.47 -30.67 -13.82
CA GLY A 472 0.27 -30.29 -13.06
C GLY A 472 -0.13 -28.83 -13.27
N THR A 473 0.22 -28.23 -14.42
CA THR A 473 0.10 -26.78 -14.66
C THR A 473 -1.00 -26.46 -15.67
N PHE A 474 -1.82 -25.47 -15.36
CA PHE A 474 -2.72 -24.82 -16.31
C PHE A 474 -2.03 -23.60 -16.90
N SER A 475 -2.01 -23.47 -18.23
CA SER A 475 -1.34 -22.36 -18.92
C SER A 475 -2.24 -21.68 -19.94
N ILE A 476 -2.33 -20.36 -19.87
CA ILE A 476 -2.90 -19.49 -20.90
C ILE A 476 -1.75 -18.97 -21.77
N SER A 477 -1.77 -19.29 -23.06
CA SER A 477 -0.75 -18.81 -24.01
C SER A 477 -0.84 -17.29 -24.21
N PRO A 478 0.23 -16.61 -24.66
CA PRO A 478 0.16 -15.17 -24.97
C PRO A 478 -0.95 -14.81 -25.97
N VAL A 479 -1.22 -15.69 -26.95
CA VAL A 479 -2.30 -15.49 -27.92
C VAL A 479 -3.67 -15.57 -27.25
N SER A 480 -3.90 -16.61 -26.44
CA SER A 480 -5.13 -16.76 -25.66
C SER A 480 -5.31 -15.61 -24.67
N MET A 481 -4.22 -15.12 -24.08
CA MET A 481 -4.23 -14.00 -23.14
C MET A 481 -4.61 -12.69 -23.83
N GLN A 482 -4.10 -12.43 -25.04
CA GLN A 482 -4.54 -11.28 -25.84
C GLN A 482 -6.02 -11.37 -26.20
N GLN A 483 -6.52 -12.56 -26.55
CA GLN A 483 -7.95 -12.79 -26.81
C GLN A 483 -8.82 -12.57 -25.57
N LEU A 484 -8.34 -12.98 -24.39
CA LEU A 484 -9.01 -12.74 -23.11
C LEU A 484 -9.03 -11.25 -22.75
N LEU A 485 -7.91 -10.54 -22.94
CA LEU A 485 -7.78 -9.13 -22.57
C LEU A 485 -8.46 -8.15 -23.53
N ALA A 486 -8.62 -8.51 -24.81
CA ALA A 486 -9.21 -7.63 -25.81
C ALA A 486 -10.64 -7.16 -25.48
N PRO A 487 -11.58 -8.02 -25.03
CA PRO A 487 -12.94 -7.60 -24.68
C PRO A 487 -13.07 -7.07 -23.25
N LEU A 488 -12.06 -7.23 -22.40
CA LEU A 488 -12.13 -6.80 -21.00
C LEU A 488 -11.94 -5.27 -20.92
N PRO A 489 -12.81 -4.52 -20.21
CA PRO A 489 -12.55 -3.12 -19.90
C PRO A 489 -11.37 -2.94 -18.92
N ASN A 490 -10.96 -1.69 -18.68
CA ASN A 490 -10.05 -1.40 -17.57
C ASN A 490 -10.83 -1.49 -16.25
N GLY A 491 -10.26 -2.12 -15.24
CA GLY A 491 -10.96 -2.38 -13.97
C GLY A 491 -10.23 -3.40 -13.08
N SER A 492 -10.78 -3.59 -11.88
CA SER A 492 -10.44 -4.70 -10.99
C SER A 492 -11.43 -5.84 -11.18
N TYR A 493 -10.93 -7.07 -11.15
CA TYR A 493 -11.72 -8.28 -11.33
C TYR A 493 -11.40 -9.29 -10.22
N GLU A 494 -12.41 -10.04 -9.80
CA GLU A 494 -12.20 -11.21 -8.95
C GLU A 494 -11.87 -12.41 -9.83
N LEU A 495 -10.71 -13.01 -9.62
CA LEU A 495 -10.32 -14.28 -10.23
C LEU A 495 -10.55 -15.39 -9.22
N ASN A 496 -11.56 -16.22 -9.47
CA ASN A 496 -11.83 -17.43 -8.69
C ASN A 496 -11.32 -18.66 -9.46
N LEU A 497 -10.62 -19.57 -8.81
CA LEU A 497 -10.06 -20.78 -9.40
C LEU A 497 -10.59 -21.98 -8.63
N ASN A 498 -11.03 -23.04 -9.31
CA ASN A 498 -11.48 -24.29 -8.71
C ASN A 498 -10.79 -25.45 -9.42
N PHE A 499 -9.93 -26.16 -8.70
CA PHE A 499 -9.21 -27.34 -9.18
C PHE A 499 -9.85 -28.60 -8.65
N VAL A 500 -10.17 -29.54 -9.54
CA VAL A 500 -10.95 -30.75 -9.19
C VAL A 500 -10.34 -31.96 -9.89
N SER A 501 -10.05 -33.01 -9.12
CA SER A 501 -9.60 -34.29 -9.69
C SER A 501 -10.72 -35.02 -10.42
N GLN A 502 -10.35 -35.84 -11.39
CA GLN A 502 -11.31 -36.61 -12.17
C GLN A 502 -12.22 -37.51 -11.31
N ASP A 503 -11.70 -38.12 -10.24
CA ASP A 503 -12.48 -38.92 -9.28
C ASP A 503 -13.34 -38.08 -8.32
N GLY A 504 -13.07 -36.78 -8.23
CA GLY A 504 -13.73 -35.84 -7.34
C GLY A 504 -13.28 -35.95 -5.89
N GLU A 505 -12.22 -36.68 -5.56
CA GLU A 505 -11.71 -36.81 -4.18
C GLU A 505 -10.80 -35.65 -3.76
N PHE A 506 -10.23 -34.92 -4.72
CA PHE A 506 -9.43 -33.73 -4.49
C PHE A 506 -10.14 -32.48 -5.04
N THR A 507 -10.25 -31.45 -4.20
CA THR A 507 -10.69 -30.10 -4.58
C THR A 507 -9.79 -29.06 -3.95
N ALA A 508 -9.60 -27.94 -4.63
CA ALA A 508 -9.00 -26.74 -4.04
C ALA A 508 -9.53 -25.49 -4.75
N SER A 509 -9.97 -24.49 -3.98
CA SER A 509 -10.42 -23.22 -4.52
C SER A 509 -9.58 -22.04 -4.02
N TYR A 510 -9.33 -21.10 -4.92
CA TYR A 510 -8.55 -19.90 -4.65
C TYR A 510 -9.25 -18.66 -5.21
N ALA A 511 -9.06 -17.52 -4.57
CA ALA A 511 -9.55 -16.23 -5.04
C ALA A 511 -8.44 -15.18 -4.97
N LEU A 512 -8.40 -14.26 -5.93
CA LEU A 512 -7.54 -13.08 -5.87
C LEU A 512 -8.13 -11.94 -6.70
N ILE A 513 -7.78 -10.71 -6.35
CA ILE A 513 -8.06 -9.55 -7.20
C ILE A 513 -6.97 -9.48 -8.28
N VAL A 514 -7.40 -9.34 -9.53
CA VAL A 514 -6.52 -9.05 -10.66
C VAL A 514 -6.94 -7.74 -11.33
N ILE A 515 -5.96 -7.02 -11.87
CA ILE A 515 -6.17 -5.68 -12.42
C ILE A 515 -5.90 -5.68 -13.92
N LYS A 516 -6.82 -5.11 -14.70
CA LYS A 516 -6.54 -4.69 -16.07
C LYS A 516 -6.51 -3.17 -16.13
N SER A 517 -5.36 -2.61 -16.47
CA SER A 517 -5.23 -1.17 -16.74
C SER A 517 -4.13 -0.90 -17.75
N GLY A 518 -4.35 0.12 -18.59
CA GLY A 518 -3.33 0.74 -19.44
C GLY A 518 -3.39 2.27 -19.40
N ILE A 519 -4.07 2.87 -18.41
CA ILE A 519 -4.29 4.32 -18.34
C ILE A 519 -3.09 4.99 -17.67
N VAL A 520 -2.62 6.09 -18.26
CA VAL A 520 -1.59 6.96 -17.68
C VAL A 520 -2.23 8.28 -17.26
N LEU A 521 -2.02 8.68 -16.01
CA LEU A 521 -2.38 10.01 -15.51
C LEU A 521 -1.11 10.84 -15.36
N GLN A 522 -1.04 11.95 -16.07
CA GLN A 522 0.04 12.93 -16.00
C GLN A 522 -0.46 14.17 -15.29
N GLY A 523 0.40 14.82 -14.50
CA GLY A 523 0.03 16.04 -13.84
C GLY A 523 1.15 17.06 -13.75
N GLN A 524 0.74 18.33 -13.64
CA GLN A 524 1.64 19.47 -13.64
C GLN A 524 1.21 20.48 -12.56
N LEU A 525 2.13 20.78 -11.64
CA LEU A 525 1.96 21.84 -10.66
C LEU A 525 2.26 23.20 -11.33
N ARG A 526 1.31 24.12 -11.19
CA ARG A 526 1.27 25.45 -11.80
C ARG A 526 1.25 26.52 -10.71
N THR A 527 1.84 27.66 -10.98
CA THR A 527 1.63 28.89 -10.20
C THR A 527 0.25 29.48 -10.53
N PRO A 528 -0.30 30.38 -9.71
CA PRO A 528 -1.53 31.11 -10.06
C PRO A 528 -1.45 31.90 -11.37
N ALA A 529 -0.23 32.23 -11.83
CA ALA A 529 0.01 32.90 -13.11
C ALA A 529 0.09 31.93 -14.32
N GLY A 530 -0.09 30.62 -14.11
CA GLY A 530 -0.11 29.60 -15.17
C GLY A 530 1.25 29.00 -15.56
N GLY A 531 2.36 29.57 -15.09
CA GLY A 531 3.71 28.99 -15.27
C GLY A 531 3.97 27.82 -14.31
N ASN A 532 5.01 27.03 -14.54
CA ASN A 532 5.35 25.88 -13.70
C ASN A 532 5.72 26.29 -12.27
N ALA A 533 5.24 25.56 -11.27
CA ALA A 533 5.65 25.74 -9.88
C ALA A 533 7.01 25.08 -9.65
N THR A 534 8.04 25.88 -9.34
CA THR A 534 9.40 25.41 -9.06
C THR A 534 9.66 25.29 -7.56
N GLY A 535 10.68 24.51 -7.17
CA GLY A 535 11.05 24.32 -5.75
C GLY A 535 10.29 23.20 -5.03
N LEU A 536 9.54 22.38 -5.78
CA LEU A 536 8.77 21.24 -5.25
C LEU A 536 9.40 19.88 -5.57
N ALA A 537 10.61 19.87 -6.13
CA ALA A 537 11.33 18.64 -6.48
C ALA A 537 11.46 17.72 -5.25
N GLY A 538 11.13 16.44 -5.41
CA GLY A 538 11.20 15.45 -4.34
C GLY A 538 9.96 15.44 -3.42
N LYS A 539 9.05 16.41 -3.52
CA LYS A 539 7.73 16.30 -2.89
C LYS A 539 6.94 15.15 -3.53
N LYS A 540 5.95 14.64 -2.81
CA LYS A 540 5.12 13.51 -3.26
C LYS A 540 3.71 13.98 -3.58
N MET A 541 3.15 13.48 -4.69
CA MET A 541 1.73 13.55 -4.99
C MET A 541 1.08 12.23 -4.59
N LEU A 542 0.03 12.30 -3.78
CA LEU A 542 -0.73 11.15 -3.31
C LEU A 542 -1.99 11.02 -4.17
N LEU A 543 -2.28 9.82 -4.67
CA LEU A 543 -3.47 9.51 -5.46
C LEU A 543 -4.33 8.53 -4.66
N ALA A 544 -5.60 8.89 -4.46
CA ALA A 544 -6.56 8.13 -3.69
C ALA A 544 -7.88 7.98 -4.44
N GLY A 545 -8.17 6.78 -4.97
CA GLY A 545 -9.40 6.47 -5.70
C GLY A 545 -10.61 6.25 -4.78
N TYR A 546 -11.78 6.77 -5.16
CA TYR A 546 -12.98 6.64 -4.35
C TYR A 546 -13.63 5.26 -4.54
N ASN A 547 -13.81 4.77 -5.77
CA ASN A 547 -14.61 3.57 -6.05
C ASN A 547 -13.77 2.28 -6.16
N HIS A 548 -12.63 2.35 -6.84
CA HIS A 548 -11.73 1.21 -7.00
C HIS A 548 -10.64 1.16 -5.94
N HIS A 549 -10.65 2.12 -5.01
CA HIS A 549 -9.74 2.21 -3.86
C HIS A 549 -8.24 2.18 -4.21
N GLN A 550 -7.88 2.43 -5.48
CA GLN A 550 -6.49 2.45 -5.89
C GLN A 550 -5.75 3.59 -5.20
N ARG A 551 -4.63 3.26 -4.55
CA ARG A 551 -3.75 4.23 -3.86
C ARG A 551 -2.35 4.19 -4.46
N GLN A 552 -1.87 5.33 -4.97
CA GLN A 552 -0.52 5.43 -5.52
C GLN A 552 0.19 6.69 -5.01
N VAL A 553 1.52 6.71 -5.10
CA VAL A 553 2.34 7.86 -4.77
C VAL A 553 3.33 8.12 -5.91
N ALA A 554 3.42 9.37 -6.37
CA ALA A 554 4.36 9.81 -7.39
C ALA A 554 5.27 10.90 -6.84
N VAL A 555 6.53 10.92 -7.27
CA VAL A 555 7.48 11.99 -6.94
C VAL A 555 7.31 13.14 -7.92
N VAL A 556 7.31 14.36 -7.40
CA VAL A 556 7.28 15.61 -8.19
C VAL A 556 8.70 15.94 -8.64
N ASP A 557 8.86 16.19 -9.94
CA ASP A 557 10.15 16.56 -10.51
C ASP A 557 10.49 18.06 -10.33
N ALA A 558 11.67 18.47 -10.81
CA ALA A 558 12.13 19.87 -10.71
C ALA A 558 11.26 20.88 -11.48
N THR A 559 10.47 20.42 -12.44
CA THR A 559 9.56 21.23 -13.24
C THR A 559 8.14 21.26 -12.67
N GLY A 560 7.88 20.51 -11.60
CA GLY A 560 6.55 20.38 -11.00
C GLY A 560 5.68 19.29 -11.64
N ALA A 561 6.24 18.45 -12.52
CA ALA A 561 5.51 17.36 -13.16
C ALA A 561 5.53 16.09 -12.32
N PHE A 562 4.50 15.26 -12.48
CA PHE A 562 4.36 13.93 -11.88
C PHE A 562 3.51 13.03 -12.78
N HIS A 563 3.58 11.70 -12.62
CA HIS A 563 2.73 10.77 -13.34
C HIS A 563 2.40 9.52 -12.52
N PHE A 564 1.28 8.89 -12.86
CA PHE A 564 0.83 7.62 -12.32
C PHE A 564 0.52 6.66 -13.47
N ASP A 565 1.02 5.42 -13.37
CA ASP A 565 0.83 4.39 -14.38
C ASP A 565 -0.21 3.36 -13.96
N GLY A 566 -0.95 2.85 -14.95
CA GLY A 566 -1.94 1.80 -14.76
C GLY A 566 -3.03 2.22 -13.78
N VAL A 567 -3.54 3.44 -13.96
CA VAL A 567 -4.64 4.02 -13.17
C VAL A 567 -5.96 3.35 -13.58
N LEU A 568 -6.85 3.09 -12.63
CA LEU A 568 -8.17 2.52 -12.90
C LEU A 568 -9.19 3.61 -13.24
N PRO A 569 -10.26 3.31 -14.02
CA PRO A 569 -11.39 4.23 -14.15
C PRO A 569 -11.98 4.55 -12.78
N ASP A 570 -11.91 5.80 -12.33
CA ASP A 570 -12.38 6.21 -11.00
C ASP A 570 -12.43 7.74 -10.90
N THR A 571 -13.00 8.26 -9.83
CA THR A 571 -12.71 9.59 -9.33
C THR A 571 -11.61 9.49 -8.29
N TYR A 572 -10.57 10.30 -8.43
CA TYR A 572 -9.42 10.35 -7.54
C TYR A 572 -9.35 11.67 -6.78
N GLN A 573 -8.96 11.60 -5.52
CA GLN A 573 -8.37 12.73 -4.81
C GLN A 573 -6.86 12.72 -5.07
N LEU A 574 -6.33 13.83 -5.55
CA LEU A 574 -4.90 14.10 -5.65
C LEU A 574 -4.51 15.09 -4.55
N THR A 575 -3.55 14.73 -3.70
CA THR A 575 -3.12 15.57 -2.58
C THR A 575 -1.60 15.70 -2.56
N LEU A 576 -1.09 16.92 -2.53
CA LEU A 576 0.34 17.17 -2.33
C LEU A 576 0.72 16.84 -0.89
N ASN A 577 1.78 16.06 -0.72
CA ASN A 577 2.35 15.77 0.60
C ASN A 577 3.10 16.99 1.16
N ASP A 578 2.37 17.85 1.86
CA ASP A 578 2.91 18.93 2.69
C ASP A 578 2.47 18.73 4.14
N LEU A 579 3.38 18.27 5.00
CA LEU A 579 3.08 18.07 6.42
C LEU A 579 2.95 19.38 7.22
N VAL A 580 3.46 20.49 6.70
CA VAL A 580 3.32 21.81 7.34
C VAL A 580 1.90 22.33 7.11
N HIS A 581 1.37 22.17 5.90
CA HIS A 581 0.02 22.54 5.50
C HIS A 581 -0.76 21.32 4.96
N PRO A 582 -1.09 20.36 5.83
CA PRO A 582 -1.68 19.09 5.41
C PRO A 582 -3.00 19.30 4.68
N ASN A 583 -3.18 18.61 3.55
CA ASN A 583 -4.39 18.60 2.73
C ASN A 583 -4.76 19.94 2.07
N VAL A 584 -3.85 20.93 2.07
CA VAL A 584 -4.16 22.28 1.55
C VAL A 584 -4.01 22.39 0.02
N VAL A 585 -3.25 21.50 -0.62
CA VAL A 585 -3.24 21.38 -2.08
C VAL A 585 -3.85 20.03 -2.42
N SER A 586 -5.16 20.07 -2.68
CA SER A 586 -5.97 18.89 -2.91
C SER A 586 -6.95 19.18 -4.05
N VAL A 587 -6.94 18.36 -5.11
CA VAL A 587 -7.85 18.48 -6.26
C VAL A 587 -8.39 17.13 -6.67
N SER A 588 -9.48 17.13 -7.42
CA SER A 588 -10.11 15.90 -7.88
C SER A 588 -9.81 15.64 -9.35
N ALA A 589 -9.59 14.37 -9.69
CA ALA A 589 -9.35 13.92 -11.06
C ALA A 589 -10.26 12.74 -11.40
N VAL A 590 -11.14 12.92 -12.40
CA VAL A 590 -11.95 11.82 -12.93
C VAL A 590 -11.22 11.13 -14.08
N VAL A 591 -11.27 9.81 -14.10
CA VAL A 591 -10.71 8.92 -15.14
C VAL A 591 -11.85 8.09 -15.70
N PHE A 592 -12.20 8.31 -16.96
CA PHE A 592 -13.28 7.56 -17.62
C PHE A 592 -12.84 6.18 -18.10
N GLU A 593 -13.79 5.26 -18.26
CA GLU A 593 -13.54 3.86 -18.62
C GLU A 593 -12.77 3.69 -19.94
N ASN A 594 -12.98 4.57 -20.91
CA ASN A 594 -12.38 4.55 -22.23
C ASN A 594 -11.17 5.49 -22.39
N SER A 595 -10.68 6.10 -21.30
CA SER A 595 -9.48 6.93 -21.34
C SER A 595 -8.22 6.08 -21.44
N SER A 596 -7.22 6.61 -22.15
CA SER A 596 -5.84 6.10 -22.14
C SER A 596 -4.87 7.12 -21.56
N ASN A 597 -5.12 8.41 -21.78
CA ASN A 597 -4.29 9.51 -21.30
C ASN A 597 -5.14 10.54 -20.56
N VAL A 598 -4.77 10.83 -19.32
CA VAL A 598 -5.42 11.82 -18.47
C VAL A 598 -4.39 12.86 -18.04
N ASN A 599 -4.69 14.14 -18.20
CA ASN A 599 -3.83 15.25 -17.80
C ASN A 599 -4.51 16.08 -16.73
N VAL A 600 -3.77 16.41 -15.67
CA VAL A 600 -4.26 17.23 -14.55
C VAL A 600 -3.32 18.42 -14.30
N ASP A 601 -3.85 19.63 -14.43
CA ASP A 601 -3.15 20.84 -13.99
C ASP A 601 -3.59 21.18 -12.55
N ILE A 602 -2.62 21.43 -11.65
CA ILE A 602 -2.86 21.74 -10.24
C ILE A 602 -2.21 23.07 -9.88
N VAL A 603 -2.98 24.04 -9.39
CA VAL A 603 -2.48 25.33 -8.95
C VAL A 603 -1.92 25.22 -7.53
N TYR A 604 -0.63 25.52 -7.37
CA TYR A 604 0.09 25.68 -6.11
C TYR A 604 0.12 27.17 -5.71
N PRO A 605 -0.68 27.63 -4.73
CA PRO A 605 -0.88 29.04 -4.44
C PRO A 605 0.22 29.67 -3.53
N TYR A 606 1.17 28.88 -3.05
CA TYR A 606 2.18 29.31 -2.08
C TYR A 606 3.47 29.79 -2.76
N ALA A 607 4.16 30.73 -2.12
CA ALA A 607 5.54 31.08 -2.47
C ALA A 607 6.52 30.00 -1.97
N ALA A 608 7.79 30.07 -2.40
CA ALA A 608 8.85 29.19 -1.88
C ALA A 608 9.04 29.35 -0.35
N SER A 609 8.68 30.50 0.20
CA SER A 609 8.63 30.81 1.64
C SER A 609 7.38 30.28 2.35
N LEU A 610 6.52 29.50 1.67
CA LEU A 610 5.24 28.98 2.17
C LEU A 610 4.21 30.04 2.58
N THR A 611 4.45 31.31 2.25
CA THR A 611 3.45 32.38 2.41
C THR A 611 2.46 32.35 1.25
N LEU A 612 1.17 32.54 1.54
CA LEU A 612 0.12 32.65 0.52
C LEU A 612 0.47 33.84 -0.41
N ARG A 613 0.51 33.62 -1.73
CA ARG A 613 0.70 34.73 -2.69
C ARG A 613 -0.60 35.57 -2.71
N ALA A 614 -0.45 36.89 -2.63
CA ALA A 614 -1.48 37.85 -2.21
C ALA A 614 -2.90 37.66 -2.81
N GLY A 615 -3.92 37.83 -1.95
CA GLY A 615 -5.35 37.87 -2.26
C GLY A 615 -6.07 36.53 -2.07
N ALA A 616 -6.69 36.30 -0.91
CA ALA A 616 -7.53 35.11 -0.63
C ALA A 616 -8.86 35.21 -1.42
N GLN A 617 -8.78 35.01 -2.73
CA GLN A 617 -9.92 34.92 -3.63
C GLN A 617 -10.13 33.46 -4.03
N THR A 618 -11.39 33.10 -4.30
CA THR A 618 -11.74 31.81 -4.88
C THR A 618 -11.11 31.65 -6.27
N TYR A 619 -10.55 30.48 -6.58
CA TYR A 619 -9.91 30.20 -7.87
C TYR A 619 -10.11 28.76 -8.32
N ALA A 620 -9.85 28.49 -9.60
CA ALA A 620 -9.78 27.14 -10.14
C ALA A 620 -8.45 26.49 -9.75
N ALA A 621 -8.49 25.56 -8.80
CA ALA A 621 -7.31 24.88 -8.27
C ALA A 621 -6.87 23.68 -9.11
N GLY A 622 -7.80 23.04 -9.82
CA GLY A 622 -7.52 21.86 -10.62
C GLY A 622 -8.34 21.83 -11.89
N SER A 623 -7.77 21.33 -12.98
CA SER A 623 -8.51 21.04 -14.22
C SER A 623 -8.03 19.73 -14.84
N VAL A 624 -8.99 18.93 -15.31
CA VAL A 624 -8.73 17.60 -15.90
C VAL A 624 -9.08 17.61 -17.38
N THR A 625 -8.18 17.08 -18.20
CA THR A 625 -8.45 16.79 -19.62
C THR A 625 -8.07 15.34 -19.93
N GLN A 626 -8.82 14.68 -20.81
CA GLN A 626 -8.57 13.29 -21.17
C GLN A 626 -9.09 12.97 -22.56
N ASP A 627 -8.61 11.87 -23.14
CA ASP A 627 -9.03 11.35 -24.45
C ASP A 627 -10.32 10.52 -24.40
N GLY A 628 -10.68 9.99 -23.24
CA GLY A 628 -11.96 9.32 -23.00
C GLY A 628 -13.13 10.28 -22.88
N ALA A 629 -14.32 9.78 -23.19
CA ALA A 629 -15.56 10.55 -23.14
C ALA A 629 -16.23 10.37 -21.78
N GLY A 630 -16.59 11.50 -21.17
CA GLY A 630 -17.39 11.49 -19.95
C GLY A 630 -18.84 11.09 -20.18
N PRO A 631 -19.62 10.97 -19.09
CA PRO A 631 -21.05 10.73 -19.19
C PRO A 631 -21.75 11.86 -19.98
N PRO A 632 -22.88 11.60 -20.64
CA PRO A 632 -23.67 12.65 -21.27
C PRO A 632 -24.14 13.67 -20.22
N ALA A 633 -24.33 14.94 -20.59
CA ALA A 633 -24.81 15.93 -19.62
C ALA A 633 -26.22 15.56 -19.10
N ARG A 634 -26.47 15.74 -17.81
CA ARG A 634 -27.77 15.46 -17.20
C ARG A 634 -28.89 16.30 -17.84
N ALA A 635 -29.99 15.65 -18.19
CA ALA A 635 -31.22 16.32 -18.60
C ALA A 635 -31.97 16.84 -17.38
N VAL A 636 -31.59 18.02 -16.88
CA VAL A 636 -32.27 18.66 -15.76
C VAL A 636 -33.41 19.52 -16.30
N ALA A 637 -34.64 19.35 -15.79
CA ALA A 637 -35.68 20.34 -16.02
C ALA A 637 -35.16 21.69 -15.49
N ALA A 638 -35.40 22.79 -16.21
CA ALA A 638 -35.08 24.13 -15.73
C ALA A 638 -35.90 24.41 -14.47
N SER A 639 -35.37 24.02 -13.31
CA SER A 639 -35.91 24.35 -12.00
C SER A 639 -35.46 25.76 -11.66
N PRO A 640 -36.29 26.53 -10.92
CA PRO A 640 -36.02 27.92 -10.65
C PRO A 640 -34.66 28.04 -9.96
N ARG A 641 -33.90 29.04 -10.41
CA ARG A 641 -32.78 29.70 -9.74
C ARG A 641 -32.55 29.16 -8.32
N ALA A 642 -31.34 28.63 -8.11
CA ALA A 642 -30.75 28.26 -6.82
C ALA A 642 -31.55 28.80 -5.64
N ALA A 643 -31.99 27.91 -4.74
CA ALA A 643 -32.44 28.29 -3.41
C ALA A 643 -31.54 29.43 -2.94
N GLY A 644 -32.18 30.58 -2.69
CA GLY A 644 -31.50 31.88 -2.71
C GLY A 644 -30.16 31.80 -2.01
N GLU A 645 -29.16 32.52 -2.55
CA GLU A 645 -28.06 32.98 -1.74
C GLU A 645 -28.68 33.52 -0.44
N ALA A 646 -28.63 32.70 0.61
CA ALA A 646 -28.53 33.24 1.93
C ALA A 646 -27.18 33.94 1.86
N THR A 647 -27.20 35.24 1.57
CA THR A 647 -26.18 36.13 2.07
C THR A 647 -25.93 35.66 3.49
N PRO A 648 -24.72 35.18 3.84
CA PRO A 648 -24.40 35.00 5.23
C PRO A 648 -24.66 36.37 5.84
N GLN A 649 -25.70 36.46 6.66
CA GLN A 649 -25.74 37.54 7.61
C GLN A 649 -24.63 37.15 8.57
N ASP A 650 -23.43 37.70 8.31
CA ASP A 650 -22.31 37.60 9.23
C ASP A 650 -22.86 37.99 10.60
N ASP A 651 -22.99 37.02 11.50
CA ASP A 651 -23.01 37.37 12.92
C ASP A 651 -21.69 38.13 13.14
N VAL A 652 -21.69 39.19 13.94
CA VAL A 652 -20.53 40.09 14.11
C VAL A 652 -19.24 39.34 14.52
N ASP A 653 -19.38 38.08 14.95
CA ASP A 653 -18.34 37.19 15.44
C ASP A 653 -18.11 35.90 14.59
N SER A 654 -18.68 35.77 13.38
CA SER A 654 -18.40 34.62 12.47
C SER A 654 -18.04 35.02 11.02
N LYS A 655 -17.32 34.13 10.31
CA LYS A 655 -16.92 34.30 8.91
C LYS A 655 -17.05 32.99 8.14
N THR A 656 -17.65 33.05 6.96
CA THR A 656 -17.89 31.88 6.09
C THR A 656 -16.99 31.88 4.85
N PHE A 657 -16.44 30.72 4.52
CA PHE A 657 -15.68 30.44 3.31
C PHE A 657 -16.43 29.38 2.49
N THR A 658 -16.63 29.61 1.19
CA THR A 658 -17.48 28.75 0.35
C THR A 658 -16.78 28.40 -0.95
N ALA A 659 -16.88 27.14 -1.38
CA ALA A 659 -16.51 26.68 -2.72
C ALA A 659 -17.72 26.03 -3.40
N THR A 660 -18.01 26.43 -4.64
CA THR A 660 -19.13 25.95 -5.43
C THR A 660 -18.64 25.32 -6.73
N ALA A 661 -19.03 24.07 -6.96
CA ALA A 661 -18.68 23.28 -8.14
C ALA A 661 -19.49 23.68 -9.38
N ALA A 662 -19.12 24.78 -10.04
CA ALA A 662 -19.89 25.32 -11.18
C ALA A 662 -19.50 24.73 -12.54
N ALA A 663 -18.24 24.35 -12.76
CA ALA A 663 -17.73 23.90 -14.05
C ALA A 663 -17.29 22.43 -14.03
N GLN A 664 -17.45 21.76 -15.18
CA GLN A 664 -17.14 20.35 -15.36
C GLN A 664 -15.66 20.06 -15.15
N ASN A 665 -15.39 19.05 -14.32
CA ASN A 665 -14.07 18.51 -14.03
C ASN A 665 -13.04 19.59 -13.62
N GLN A 666 -13.54 20.64 -12.96
CA GLN A 666 -12.74 21.74 -12.46
C GLN A 666 -12.92 21.86 -10.94
N THR A 667 -11.82 21.73 -10.19
CA THR A 667 -11.85 21.93 -8.74
C THR A 667 -11.80 23.41 -8.44
N ILE A 668 -12.84 23.93 -7.78
CA ILE A 668 -12.90 25.30 -7.27
C ILE A 668 -12.44 25.30 -5.83
N THR A 669 -11.54 26.21 -5.45
CA THR A 669 -11.00 26.33 -4.09
C THR A 669 -11.08 27.75 -3.58
N SER A 670 -11.49 27.89 -2.33
CA SER A 670 -11.48 29.15 -1.57
C SER A 670 -10.51 29.04 -0.39
N PRO A 671 -9.43 29.86 -0.34
CA PRO A 671 -8.52 29.87 0.80
C PRO A 671 -9.20 30.37 2.09
N ILE A 672 -8.87 29.73 3.20
CA ILE A 672 -9.28 30.16 4.54
C ILE A 672 -8.21 31.12 5.07
N ALA A 673 -8.66 32.28 5.56
CA ALA A 673 -7.84 33.26 6.26
C ALA A 673 -8.68 33.95 7.34
N PHE A 674 -8.41 33.61 8.60
CA PHE A 674 -9.18 34.08 9.76
C PHE A 674 -8.25 34.39 10.93
N THR A 675 -8.41 35.56 11.55
CA THR A 675 -7.61 35.98 12.69
C THR A 675 -8.46 35.93 13.96
N VAL A 676 -8.05 35.10 14.90
CA VAL A 676 -8.65 34.98 16.23
C VAL A 676 -8.01 36.02 17.15
N PRO A 677 -8.79 36.93 17.75
CA PRO A 677 -8.26 37.95 18.65
C PRO A 677 -7.56 37.39 19.90
N LYS A 678 -6.64 38.19 20.46
CA LYS A 678 -6.02 37.92 21.76
C LYS A 678 -7.10 37.78 22.84
N GLY A 679 -6.98 36.77 23.70
CA GLY A 679 -7.89 36.50 24.82
C GLY A 679 -9.15 35.69 24.47
N THR A 680 -9.35 35.32 23.21
CA THR A 680 -10.45 34.42 22.82
C THR A 680 -10.27 33.05 23.43
N LYS A 681 -11.30 32.51 24.07
CA LYS A 681 -11.23 31.19 24.71
C LYS A 681 -11.48 30.05 23.73
N ASN A 682 -12.51 30.18 22.89
CA ASN A 682 -12.94 29.11 22.02
C ASN A 682 -13.11 29.60 20.58
N VAL A 683 -12.87 28.71 19.61
CA VAL A 683 -13.24 28.90 18.21
C VAL A 683 -14.25 27.83 17.84
N GLY A 684 -15.42 28.25 17.35
CA GLY A 684 -16.39 27.36 16.74
C GLY A 684 -16.05 27.15 15.27
N VAL A 685 -16.18 25.91 14.80
CA VAL A 685 -16.03 25.55 13.39
C VAL A 685 -17.28 24.81 12.95
N LYS A 686 -17.93 25.26 11.88
CA LYS A 686 -19.05 24.54 11.25
C LYS A 686 -18.72 24.30 9.79
N ILE A 687 -18.65 23.03 9.41
CA ILE A 687 -18.42 22.61 8.03
C ILE A 687 -19.74 22.06 7.49
N THR A 688 -20.15 22.51 6.31
CA THR A 688 -21.32 21.97 5.62
C THR A 688 -20.94 21.59 4.20
N VAL A 689 -21.31 20.39 3.76
CA VAL A 689 -21.23 20.00 2.34
C VAL A 689 -22.63 19.67 1.87
N SER A 690 -23.12 20.38 0.87
CA SER A 690 -24.45 20.20 0.29
C SER A 690 -24.35 19.91 -1.20
N THR A 691 -25.18 19.01 -1.70
CA THR A 691 -25.21 18.65 -3.13
C THR A 691 -26.62 18.67 -3.69
N ALA A 692 -26.77 19.27 -4.87
CA ALA A 692 -28.01 19.22 -5.64
C ALA A 692 -28.23 17.87 -6.35
N GLU A 693 -27.26 16.95 -6.27
CA GLU A 693 -27.35 15.60 -6.84
C GLU A 693 -28.34 14.71 -6.08
N TYR A 694 -28.55 14.97 -4.78
CA TYR A 694 -29.41 14.16 -3.94
C TYR A 694 -30.89 14.34 -4.27
N PRO A 695 -31.71 13.26 -4.26
CA PRO A 695 -31.34 11.86 -4.02
C PRO A 695 -30.90 11.09 -5.29
N THR A 696 -31.10 11.67 -6.46
CA THR A 696 -31.10 10.92 -7.73
C THR A 696 -29.72 10.45 -8.18
N TYR A 697 -28.68 11.27 -8.01
CA TYR A 697 -27.34 11.05 -8.57
C TYR A 697 -26.28 10.87 -7.49
N THR A 698 -26.69 10.33 -6.34
CA THR A 698 -25.81 10.21 -5.15
C THR A 698 -25.53 8.77 -4.75
N THR A 699 -25.96 7.78 -5.54
CA THR A 699 -25.71 6.36 -5.23
C THR A 699 -24.46 5.85 -5.96
N ALA A 700 -23.93 4.70 -5.55
CA ALA A 700 -22.73 4.11 -6.15
C ALA A 700 -22.88 3.79 -7.66
N GLN A 701 -24.11 3.66 -8.18
CA GLN A 701 -24.37 3.47 -9.61
C GLN A 701 -24.33 4.77 -10.42
N SER A 702 -24.26 5.93 -9.77
CA SER A 702 -24.19 7.22 -10.46
C SER A 702 -22.82 7.39 -11.11
N GLN A 703 -22.82 7.65 -12.42
CA GLN A 703 -21.62 8.03 -13.19
C GLN A 703 -21.20 9.50 -12.97
N TYR A 704 -22.04 10.28 -12.30
CA TYR A 704 -21.70 11.60 -11.76
C TYR A 704 -21.33 11.39 -10.30
N ASN A 705 -20.17 11.90 -9.90
CA ASN A 705 -19.65 11.68 -8.57
C ASN A 705 -18.88 12.91 -8.13
N ASP A 706 -19.62 14.00 -7.93
CA ASP A 706 -19.07 15.25 -7.43
C ASP A 706 -18.19 15.02 -6.20
N THR A 707 -17.21 15.89 -6.00
CA THR A 707 -16.29 15.76 -4.87
C THR A 707 -16.17 17.06 -4.10
N TRP A 708 -15.75 16.92 -2.85
CA TRP A 708 -15.57 18.02 -1.94
C TRP A 708 -14.33 17.76 -1.08
N SER A 709 -13.69 18.84 -0.63
CA SER A 709 -12.65 18.75 0.39
C SER A 709 -12.60 20.03 1.22
N TYR A 710 -12.09 19.92 2.44
CA TYR A 710 -11.75 21.07 3.27
C TYR A 710 -10.53 20.74 4.12
N ALA A 711 -9.79 21.77 4.50
CA ALA A 711 -8.72 21.69 5.49
C ALA A 711 -8.68 23.01 6.27
N VAL A 712 -8.82 22.95 7.59
CA VAL A 712 -8.59 24.08 8.51
C VAL A 712 -7.30 23.82 9.28
N THR A 713 -6.39 24.79 9.23
CA THR A 713 -5.03 24.69 9.80
C THR A 713 -4.80 25.79 10.84
N GLY A 714 -3.89 25.52 11.78
CA GLY A 714 -3.54 26.45 12.87
C GLY A 714 -4.40 26.30 14.14
N LEU A 715 -5.42 25.43 14.15
CA LEU A 715 -6.17 25.09 15.35
C LEU A 715 -5.45 23.99 16.14
N PRO A 716 -5.27 24.16 17.47
CA PRO A 716 -4.56 23.19 18.30
C PRO A 716 -5.42 21.96 18.60
N GLY A 717 -4.79 20.79 18.65
CA GLY A 717 -5.40 19.57 19.23
C GLY A 717 -6.55 18.96 18.43
N VAL A 718 -6.88 19.48 17.25
CA VAL A 718 -7.93 18.96 16.38
C VAL A 718 -7.43 18.82 14.94
N SER A 719 -7.85 17.76 14.26
CA SER A 719 -7.65 17.59 12.81
C SER A 719 -8.96 17.88 12.09
N LEU A 720 -8.98 18.98 11.33
CA LEU A 720 -10.14 19.46 10.58
C LEU A 720 -9.85 19.45 9.09
N ALA A 721 -9.60 18.26 8.55
CA ALA A 721 -9.48 18.06 7.13
C ALA A 721 -10.21 16.78 6.72
N ALA A 722 -10.97 16.85 5.63
CA ALA A 722 -11.58 15.69 5.01
C ALA A 722 -11.81 15.97 3.52
N ALA A 723 -11.89 14.89 2.76
CA ALA A 723 -12.32 14.90 1.37
C ALA A 723 -13.27 13.72 1.15
N GLY A 724 -14.17 13.86 0.19
CA GLY A 724 -15.16 12.84 -0.11
C GLY A 724 -15.75 12.99 -1.49
N ALA A 725 -16.39 11.91 -1.93
CA ALA A 725 -17.19 11.88 -3.14
C ALA A 725 -18.67 11.74 -2.77
N VAL A 726 -19.51 12.45 -3.50
CA VAL A 726 -20.96 12.56 -3.24
C VAL A 726 -21.64 11.20 -3.24
N ASN A 727 -21.21 10.28 -4.11
CA ASN A 727 -21.76 8.92 -4.15
C ASN A 727 -21.50 8.08 -2.89
N GLN A 728 -20.61 8.54 -2.01
CA GLN A 728 -20.21 7.86 -0.78
C GLN A 728 -20.63 8.61 0.47
N THR A 729 -20.85 9.92 0.39
CA THR A 729 -21.11 10.75 1.58
C THR A 729 -22.52 11.30 1.61
N HIS A 730 -23.23 11.28 0.47
CA HIS A 730 -24.54 11.91 0.31
C HIS A 730 -25.61 10.97 -0.25
N TYR A 731 -25.36 9.66 -0.37
CA TYR A 731 -26.39 8.70 -0.84
C TYR A 731 -27.61 8.59 0.08
N THR A 732 -27.45 8.92 1.36
CA THR A 732 -28.57 9.00 2.30
C THR A 732 -29.12 10.42 2.47
N GLN A 733 -28.32 11.47 2.26
CA GLN A 733 -28.72 12.85 2.54
C GLN A 733 -28.06 13.87 1.60
N GLY A 734 -28.80 14.95 1.27
CA GLY A 734 -28.29 16.02 0.42
C GLY A 734 -27.33 17.00 1.11
N SER A 735 -27.17 16.93 2.44
CA SER A 735 -26.24 17.76 3.19
C SER A 735 -25.64 17.00 4.37
N ILE A 736 -24.35 17.19 4.62
CA ILE A 736 -23.64 16.69 5.80
C ILE A 736 -23.06 17.88 6.57
N VAL A 737 -23.10 17.83 7.90
CA VAL A 737 -22.61 18.90 8.76
C VAL A 737 -21.69 18.34 9.83
N ARG A 738 -20.54 19.00 10.03
CA ARG A 738 -19.63 18.74 11.14
C ARG A 738 -19.40 20.03 11.91
N THR A 739 -19.58 19.98 13.22
CA THR A 739 -19.38 21.12 14.12
C THR A 739 -18.34 20.76 15.18
N GLU A 740 -17.40 21.67 15.41
CA GLU A 740 -16.31 21.49 16.37
C GLU A 740 -16.16 22.75 17.22
N CYS A 741 -15.72 22.57 18.47
CA CYS A 741 -15.45 23.66 19.39
C CYS A 741 -14.05 23.46 19.97
N VAL A 742 -13.14 24.38 19.65
CA VAL A 742 -11.72 24.26 19.96
C VAL A 742 -11.33 25.29 21.00
N ASP A 743 -10.79 24.83 22.13
CA ASP A 743 -10.16 25.71 23.12
C ASP A 743 -8.84 26.24 22.57
N VAL A 744 -8.76 27.56 22.41
CA VAL A 744 -7.59 28.30 21.93
C VAL A 744 -7.03 29.25 22.99
N SER A 745 -7.51 29.16 24.23
CA SER A 745 -7.17 30.09 25.32
C SER A 745 -5.67 30.16 25.60
N LYS A 746 -4.94 29.05 25.42
CA LYS A 746 -3.48 29.02 25.55
C LYS A 746 -2.79 29.79 24.42
N GLN A 747 -3.24 29.61 23.18
CA GLN A 747 -2.64 30.17 21.97
C GLN A 747 -2.93 31.67 21.85
N THR A 748 -4.11 32.11 22.29
CA THR A 748 -4.54 33.51 22.23
C THR A 748 -4.16 34.30 23.49
N LYS A 749 -3.52 33.67 24.49
CA LYS A 749 -3.18 34.31 25.76
C LYS A 749 -2.33 35.57 25.57
N ASP A 750 -1.29 35.46 24.74
CA ASP A 750 -0.28 36.51 24.60
C ASP A 750 -0.38 37.29 23.29
N GLY A 751 -1.09 36.78 22.28
CA GLY A 751 -1.27 37.42 20.97
C GLY A 751 -2.50 36.89 20.20
N ALA A 752 -2.71 37.39 18.98
CA ALA A 752 -3.72 36.85 18.08
C ALA A 752 -3.26 35.53 17.45
N LEU A 753 -4.20 34.64 17.12
CA LEU A 753 -3.95 33.37 16.42
C LEU A 753 -4.45 33.48 14.99
N ASN A 754 -3.61 33.16 14.00
CA ASN A 754 -4.01 33.15 12.59
C ASN A 754 -4.34 31.71 12.15
N LEU A 755 -5.52 31.54 11.57
CA LEU A 755 -5.99 30.28 10.99
C LEU A 755 -5.93 30.37 9.47
N GLY A 756 -5.57 29.25 8.85
CA GLY A 756 -5.46 29.11 7.40
C GLY A 756 -6.15 27.85 6.89
N GLY A 757 -6.02 27.58 5.59
CA GLY A 757 -6.49 26.34 4.98
C GLY A 757 -7.26 26.56 3.68
N ASN A 758 -8.15 25.65 3.34
CA ASN A 758 -8.94 25.70 2.12
C ASN A 758 -10.32 25.06 2.28
N VAL A 759 -11.20 25.40 1.33
CA VAL A 759 -12.43 24.67 1.06
C VAL A 759 -12.57 24.50 -0.45
N SER A 760 -12.96 23.31 -0.90
CA SER A 760 -13.00 22.96 -2.32
C SER A 760 -14.21 22.10 -2.68
N ALA A 761 -14.62 22.21 -3.94
CA ALA A 761 -15.67 21.39 -4.56
C ALA A 761 -15.38 21.21 -6.06
N THR A 762 -15.74 20.06 -6.62
CA THR A 762 -15.55 19.73 -8.05
C THR A 762 -16.81 19.09 -8.61
N ASN A 763 -17.28 19.57 -9.77
CA ASN A 763 -18.39 18.95 -10.49
C ASN A 763 -17.84 17.86 -11.41
N ILE A 764 -18.29 16.62 -11.28
CA ILE A 764 -17.74 15.49 -12.04
C ILE A 764 -18.70 15.08 -13.14
N GLY A 765 -18.18 15.06 -14.37
CA GLY A 765 -18.90 14.53 -15.52
C GLY A 765 -19.81 15.53 -16.23
N ASP A 766 -20.29 16.60 -15.59
CA ASP A 766 -21.00 17.71 -16.26
C ASP A 766 -20.92 19.07 -15.51
N SER A 767 -21.86 19.98 -15.72
CA SER A 767 -21.96 21.28 -15.02
C SER A 767 -23.39 21.59 -14.57
N ALA A 768 -24.20 20.57 -14.32
CA ALA A 768 -25.65 20.73 -14.20
C ALA A 768 -26.13 20.88 -12.75
N LEU A 769 -25.62 20.04 -11.84
CA LEU A 769 -25.99 20.03 -10.43
C LEU A 769 -24.73 20.30 -9.60
N ALA A 770 -24.71 21.41 -8.86
CA ALA A 770 -23.52 21.82 -8.13
C ALA A 770 -23.48 21.21 -6.73
N THR A 771 -22.27 20.82 -6.32
CA THR A 771 -21.89 20.59 -4.93
C THR A 771 -21.27 21.85 -4.32
N VAL A 772 -21.64 22.17 -3.09
CA VAL A 772 -21.21 23.35 -2.34
C VAL A 772 -20.61 22.91 -1.02
N THR A 773 -19.37 23.34 -0.76
CA THR A 773 -18.70 23.12 0.52
C THR A 773 -18.51 24.45 1.21
N THR A 774 -18.86 24.53 2.50
CA THR A 774 -18.68 25.72 3.33
C THR A 774 -17.93 25.40 4.62
N VAL A 775 -17.13 26.36 5.08
CA VAL A 775 -16.53 26.38 6.41
C VAL A 775 -16.86 27.72 7.05
N GLU A 776 -17.57 27.69 8.17
CA GLU A 776 -17.84 28.84 9.02
C GLU A 776 -16.94 28.77 10.26
N LEU A 777 -16.26 29.88 10.57
CA LEU A 777 -15.44 30.05 11.78
C LEU A 777 -16.05 31.13 12.67
N SER A 778 -16.22 30.85 13.96
CA SER A 778 -16.79 31.77 14.95
C SER A 778 -15.93 31.94 16.20
N LEU A 779 -16.06 33.07 16.90
CA LEU A 779 -15.33 33.34 18.16
C LEU A 779 -16.01 32.78 19.43
N ALA A 780 -17.09 32.01 19.26
CA ALA A 780 -17.82 31.36 20.34
C ALA A 780 -18.43 30.02 19.87
N CYS A 781 -18.63 29.10 20.81
CA CYS A 781 -19.30 27.82 20.56
C CYS A 781 -20.75 27.88 21.02
N LYS A 782 -21.68 27.34 20.21
CA LYS A 782 -23.12 27.35 20.49
C LYS A 782 -23.60 25.92 20.80
N GLY A 783 -24.16 25.70 22.00
CA GLY A 783 -24.92 24.49 22.37
C GLY A 783 -24.11 23.20 22.64
N LEU A 784 -24.82 22.13 22.99
CA LEU A 784 -24.28 20.77 23.14
C LEU A 784 -24.11 20.12 21.76
N LYS A 785 -22.96 19.51 21.48
CA LYS A 785 -22.66 18.83 20.21
C LYS A 785 -21.97 17.50 20.43
N VAL A 786 -22.26 16.52 19.56
CA VAL A 786 -21.50 15.26 19.48
C VAL A 786 -20.34 15.51 18.54
N THR A 787 -19.11 15.28 19.00
CA THR A 787 -17.90 15.47 18.20
C THR A 787 -17.33 14.13 17.71
N LEU A 788 -17.69 13.03 18.37
CA LEU A 788 -17.40 11.67 17.93
C LEU A 788 -18.53 10.75 18.40
N ALA A 789 -18.95 9.84 17.52
CA ALA A 789 -19.70 8.65 17.90
C ALA A 789 -19.14 7.47 17.12
N LYS A 790 -18.54 6.49 17.80
CA LYS A 790 -17.76 5.42 17.17
C LYS A 790 -18.15 4.06 17.74
N PHE A 791 -18.52 3.13 16.88
CA PHE A 791 -18.50 1.72 17.24
C PHE A 791 -17.07 1.17 17.15
N SER A 792 -16.77 0.16 17.96
CA SER A 792 -15.47 -0.51 17.93
C SER A 792 -15.60 -2.03 17.95
N SER A 793 -14.49 -2.71 17.70
CA SER A 793 -14.36 -4.17 17.63
C SER A 793 -12.96 -4.52 18.15
N PRO A 794 -12.78 -5.62 18.90
CA PRO A 794 -13.77 -6.64 19.24
C PRO A 794 -14.78 -6.18 20.32
N ASN A 795 -15.84 -6.97 20.51
CA ASN A 795 -16.77 -6.76 21.63
C ASN A 795 -16.16 -7.17 22.99
N GLN A 796 -16.93 -7.03 24.07
CA GLN A 796 -16.48 -7.35 25.44
C GLN A 796 -16.05 -8.81 25.63
N ALA A 797 -16.54 -9.74 24.80
CA ALA A 797 -16.16 -11.15 24.82
C ALA A 797 -14.95 -11.45 23.90
N ALA A 798 -14.22 -10.41 23.46
CA ALA A 798 -13.08 -10.49 22.54
C ALA A 798 -13.42 -11.08 21.15
N HIS A 799 -14.70 -10.97 20.75
CA HIS A 799 -15.14 -11.40 19.43
C HIS A 799 -15.14 -10.23 18.43
N PRO A 800 -14.54 -10.39 17.24
CA PRO A 800 -14.73 -9.46 16.15
C PRO A 800 -16.22 -9.27 15.81
N VAL A 801 -16.66 -8.02 15.71
CA VAL A 801 -18.03 -7.62 15.38
C VAL A 801 -18.01 -6.54 14.29
N LEU A 802 -19.19 -6.30 13.71
CA LEU A 802 -19.53 -5.25 12.75
C LEU A 802 -18.85 -5.36 11.39
N GLN A 803 -17.93 -6.30 11.20
CA GLN A 803 -17.23 -6.49 9.94
C GLN A 803 -16.94 -7.97 9.73
N PRO A 804 -17.33 -8.54 8.58
CA PRO A 804 -16.90 -9.88 8.19
C PRO A 804 -15.38 -9.99 8.22
N ILE A 805 -14.85 -11.05 8.81
CA ILE A 805 -13.45 -11.39 8.64
C ILE A 805 -13.26 -11.80 7.19
N LYS A 806 -12.13 -11.38 6.62
CA LYS A 806 -11.79 -11.59 5.22
C LYS A 806 -11.59 -13.09 4.96
N LEU A 807 -12.67 -13.72 4.51
CA LEU A 807 -12.73 -15.09 4.01
C LEU A 807 -13.34 -15.01 2.62
N THR A 808 -12.90 -15.90 1.73
CA THR A 808 -13.37 -15.97 0.35
C THR A 808 -14.90 -16.06 0.33
N GLY A 809 -15.55 -15.15 -0.38
CA GLY A 809 -17.01 -15.07 -0.48
C GLY A 809 -17.67 -13.99 0.39
N ASN A 810 -17.09 -13.53 1.49
CA ASN A 810 -17.69 -12.43 2.26
C ASN A 810 -17.51 -11.07 1.57
N LEU A 811 -18.59 -10.30 1.45
CA LEU A 811 -18.49 -8.89 1.03
C LEU A 811 -17.93 -8.01 2.15
N ALA A 812 -17.05 -7.09 1.77
CA ALA A 812 -16.50 -6.10 2.69
C ALA A 812 -17.55 -5.05 3.07
N GLY A 813 -17.45 -4.52 4.29
CA GLY A 813 -18.22 -3.38 4.74
C GLY A 813 -18.56 -3.46 6.24
N PRO A 814 -19.05 -2.35 6.82
CA PRO A 814 -19.63 -2.36 8.15
C PRO A 814 -21.06 -2.90 8.09
N TYR A 815 -21.37 -3.92 8.89
CA TYR A 815 -22.67 -4.54 9.01
C TYR A 815 -23.22 -4.35 10.42
N VAL A 816 -24.52 -4.13 10.52
CA VAL A 816 -25.19 -4.00 11.81
C VAL A 816 -26.47 -4.83 11.83
N SER A 817 -26.60 -5.71 12.80
CA SER A 817 -27.86 -6.41 13.03
C SER A 817 -28.89 -5.47 13.66
N VAL A 818 -30.07 -5.42 13.04
CA VAL A 818 -31.19 -4.55 13.43
C VAL A 818 -32.34 -5.43 13.90
N SER A 819 -32.59 -5.46 15.21
CA SER A 819 -33.72 -6.18 15.77
C SER A 819 -35.04 -5.49 15.41
N GLN A 820 -36.01 -6.25 14.91
CA GLN A 820 -37.39 -5.79 14.72
C GLN A 820 -38.33 -6.13 15.89
N GLY A 821 -37.87 -7.00 16.80
CA GLY A 821 -38.55 -7.39 18.03
C GLY A 821 -37.72 -7.07 19.26
N THR A 822 -37.92 -7.80 20.35
CA THR A 822 -37.17 -7.61 21.61
C THR A 822 -35.66 -7.68 21.37
N ALA A 823 -34.94 -6.65 21.83
CA ALA A 823 -33.48 -6.63 21.76
C ALA A 823 -32.88 -7.83 22.52
N THR A 824 -31.82 -8.41 21.98
CA THR A 824 -31.14 -9.56 22.59
C THR A 824 -29.74 -9.16 23.05
N ALA A 825 -29.37 -9.56 24.26
CA ALA A 825 -28.12 -9.17 24.91
C ALA A 825 -26.93 -10.11 24.58
N THR A 826 -27.10 -11.05 23.65
CA THR A 826 -26.14 -12.14 23.43
C THR A 826 -24.84 -11.68 22.78
N HIS A 827 -24.93 -10.79 21.80
CA HIS A 827 -23.77 -10.24 21.09
C HIS A 827 -23.85 -8.72 21.09
N THR A 828 -23.10 -8.08 21.98
CA THR A 828 -23.10 -6.62 22.13
C THR A 828 -22.08 -5.95 21.23
N VAL A 829 -22.25 -4.65 20.99
CA VAL A 829 -21.32 -3.81 20.23
C VAL A 829 -20.80 -2.68 21.12
N PRO A 830 -19.49 -2.43 21.24
CA PRO A 830 -19.00 -1.30 22.00
C PRO A 830 -19.28 0.04 21.29
N LEU A 831 -19.61 1.09 22.05
CA LEU A 831 -19.86 2.45 21.55
C LEU A 831 -19.07 3.48 22.37
N GLU A 832 -18.37 4.38 21.70
CA GLU A 832 -17.65 5.52 22.29
C GLU A 832 -18.23 6.85 21.76
N LEU A 833 -18.54 7.77 22.67
CA LEU A 833 -19.10 9.08 22.36
C LEU A 833 -18.23 10.18 22.95
N HIS A 834 -17.86 11.20 22.15
CA HIS A 834 -17.28 12.45 22.63
C HIS A 834 -18.23 13.61 22.35
N TYR A 835 -18.22 14.61 23.22
CA TYR A 835 -19.10 15.76 23.11
C TYR A 835 -18.46 17.04 23.63
N THR A 836 -18.98 18.17 23.16
CA THR A 836 -18.56 19.51 23.57
C THR A 836 -19.77 20.37 23.94
N PRO A 837 -19.65 21.29 24.92
CA PRO A 837 -18.50 21.51 25.78
C PRO A 837 -18.26 20.35 26.76
N ALA A 838 -17.00 20.09 27.12
CA ALA A 838 -16.64 18.99 28.04
C ALA A 838 -17.25 19.15 29.44
N THR A 839 -17.66 20.37 29.80
CA THR A 839 -18.38 20.70 31.04
C THR A 839 -19.85 20.34 31.01
N ALA A 840 -20.41 19.92 29.87
CA ALA A 840 -21.82 19.57 29.77
C ALA A 840 -22.16 18.34 30.63
N THR A 841 -23.30 18.39 31.31
CA THR A 841 -23.83 17.27 32.08
C THR A 841 -24.81 16.47 31.23
N ILE A 842 -24.51 15.21 30.94
CA ILE A 842 -25.35 14.36 30.07
C ILE A 842 -26.33 13.52 30.89
N THR A 843 -27.63 13.69 30.61
CA THR A 843 -28.74 13.03 31.28
C THR A 843 -29.42 11.96 30.41
N GLU A 844 -29.36 12.10 29.09
CA GLU A 844 -29.91 11.11 28.14
C GLU A 844 -28.93 10.85 26.99
N VAL A 845 -28.81 9.58 26.62
CA VAL A 845 -28.22 9.13 25.35
C VAL A 845 -29.27 8.29 24.64
N ASN A 846 -29.72 8.74 23.48
CA ASN A 846 -30.62 7.97 22.62
C ASN A 846 -29.93 7.60 21.32
N ILE A 847 -30.35 6.49 20.71
CA ILE A 847 -29.86 6.02 19.42
C ILE A 847 -31.04 5.76 18.49
N GLY A 848 -30.85 6.02 17.19
CA GLY A 848 -31.83 5.81 16.13
C GLY A 848 -31.15 5.31 14.87
N ILE A 849 -31.96 4.89 13.90
CA ILE A 849 -31.49 4.44 12.59
C ILE A 849 -32.36 5.06 11.50
N SER A 850 -31.75 5.50 10.40
CA SER A 850 -32.48 5.98 9.23
C SER A 850 -31.83 5.52 7.94
N SER A 851 -32.63 5.44 6.87
CA SER A 851 -32.11 5.21 5.51
C SER A 851 -31.53 6.47 4.87
N GLY A 852 -31.66 7.61 5.55
CA GLY A 852 -31.55 8.95 4.97
C GLY A 852 -30.57 9.87 5.70
N GLY A 853 -29.81 9.40 6.68
CA GLY A 853 -28.82 10.19 7.43
C GLY A 853 -29.36 11.33 8.31
N GLY A 854 -30.58 11.81 8.05
CA GLY A 854 -31.29 12.82 8.83
C GLY A 854 -31.87 12.28 10.13
N ASP A 855 -32.65 13.12 10.81
CA ASP A 855 -33.21 12.89 12.16
C ASP A 855 -34.07 11.61 12.22
N PRO A 856 -33.56 10.50 12.78
CA PRO A 856 -34.30 9.24 12.84
C PRO A 856 -35.36 9.28 13.94
N ALA A 857 -36.30 8.33 13.88
CA ALA A 857 -37.06 7.99 15.08
C ALA A 857 -36.11 7.38 16.12
N PHE A 858 -35.78 8.16 17.15
CA PHE A 858 -34.93 7.71 18.24
C PHE A 858 -35.65 6.69 19.12
N SER A 859 -34.90 5.67 19.56
CA SER A 859 -35.36 4.78 20.63
C SER A 859 -35.76 5.59 21.86
N THR A 860 -36.85 5.17 22.50
CA THR A 860 -37.29 5.71 23.79
C THR A 860 -36.41 5.23 24.95
N GLU A 861 -35.56 4.24 24.72
CA GLU A 861 -34.59 3.76 25.69
C GLU A 861 -33.47 4.80 25.90
N ASN A 862 -33.20 5.13 27.15
CA ASN A 862 -32.01 5.89 27.54
C ASN A 862 -30.85 4.93 27.75
N LEU A 863 -29.87 4.96 26.85
CA LEU A 863 -28.74 4.03 26.86
C LEU A 863 -27.87 4.16 28.12
N LEU A 864 -27.93 5.30 28.82
CA LEU A 864 -27.24 5.49 30.11
C LEU A 864 -27.69 4.52 31.22
N SER A 865 -28.81 3.81 31.02
CA SER A 865 -29.23 2.71 31.89
C SER A 865 -28.38 1.44 31.74
N GLN A 866 -27.71 1.27 30.59
CA GLN A 866 -26.76 0.19 30.35
C GLN A 866 -25.38 0.53 30.94
N THR A 867 -24.52 -0.48 31.14
CA THR A 867 -23.17 -0.29 31.69
C THR A 867 -22.36 0.72 30.88
N ASN A 868 -21.88 1.78 31.55
CA ASN A 868 -21.10 2.84 30.91
C ASN A 868 -20.05 3.45 31.86
N THR A 869 -19.06 4.11 31.26
CA THR A 869 -18.11 5.00 31.97
C THR A 869 -18.25 6.42 31.44
N LYS A 870 -18.25 7.41 32.35
CA LYS A 870 -18.37 8.83 32.02
C LYS A 870 -17.15 9.60 32.51
N THR A 871 -16.62 10.43 31.63
CA THR A 871 -15.59 11.43 31.95
C THR A 871 -16.01 12.76 31.34
N ALA A 872 -15.37 13.87 31.73
CA ALA A 872 -15.65 15.16 31.11
C ALA A 872 -15.47 15.06 29.58
N GLY A 873 -16.52 15.40 28.83
CA GLY A 873 -16.56 15.34 27.36
C GLY A 873 -16.66 13.95 26.72
N ALA A 874 -16.82 12.86 27.48
CA ALA A 874 -16.93 11.52 26.89
C ALA A 874 -17.82 10.52 27.66
N VAL A 875 -18.46 9.61 26.92
CA VAL A 875 -19.20 8.44 27.44
C VAL A 875 -18.79 7.19 26.67
N LYS A 876 -18.46 6.11 27.36
CA LYS A 876 -18.11 4.81 26.73
C LYS A 876 -19.02 3.68 27.23
N PHE A 877 -19.51 2.88 26.28
CA PHE A 877 -20.29 1.66 26.50
C PHE A 877 -19.45 0.45 26.04
N PRO A 878 -18.89 -0.35 26.95
CA PRO A 878 -18.04 -1.49 26.57
C PRO A 878 -18.80 -2.64 25.87
N GLY A 879 -20.11 -2.74 26.08
CA GLY A 879 -20.96 -3.76 25.45
C GLY A 879 -22.40 -3.27 25.36
N LEU A 880 -22.69 -2.42 24.37
CA LEU A 880 -24.01 -1.88 24.13
C LEU A 880 -24.93 -2.95 23.52
N VAL A 881 -26.10 -3.13 24.10
CA VAL A 881 -27.22 -3.84 23.47
C VAL A 881 -27.97 -2.83 22.62
N LEU A 882 -28.01 -3.01 21.30
CA LEU A 882 -28.79 -2.12 20.44
C LEU A 882 -30.29 -2.32 20.71
N PRO A 883 -31.07 -1.23 20.87
CA PRO A 883 -32.51 -1.35 21.05
C PRO A 883 -33.18 -1.87 19.77
N ALA A 884 -34.43 -2.28 19.90
CA ALA A 884 -35.28 -2.50 18.74
C ALA A 884 -35.51 -1.17 18.02
N PHE A 885 -35.35 -1.17 16.69
CA PHE A 885 -35.61 0.03 15.90
C PHE A 885 -36.99 -0.08 15.25
N ALA A 886 -37.81 0.96 15.42
CA ALA A 886 -39.10 1.04 14.76
C ALA A 886 -38.93 1.31 13.26
N GLY A 887 -39.77 0.70 12.42
CA GLY A 887 -39.80 0.94 10.98
C GLY A 887 -39.68 -0.32 10.13
N ALA A 888 -39.78 -0.14 8.81
CA ALA A 888 -39.63 -1.22 7.85
C ALA A 888 -38.15 -1.63 7.70
N LYS A 889 -37.92 -2.88 7.28
CA LYS A 889 -36.58 -3.35 6.88
C LYS A 889 -36.08 -2.48 5.72
N LEU A 890 -34.82 -2.05 5.80
CA LEU A 890 -34.17 -1.23 4.78
C LEU A 890 -33.52 -2.15 3.73
N ASP A 891 -33.72 -1.81 2.46
CA ASP A 891 -33.10 -2.45 1.30
C ASP A 891 -31.84 -1.72 0.82
N LYS A 892 -31.40 -0.71 1.59
CA LYS A 892 -30.24 0.14 1.34
C LYS A 892 -29.39 0.27 2.61
N LYS A 893 -28.19 0.85 2.49
CA LYS A 893 -27.35 1.20 3.64
C LYS A 893 -28.09 2.14 4.61
N ALA A 894 -27.81 2.00 5.89
CA ALA A 894 -28.47 2.72 6.97
C ALA A 894 -27.46 3.52 7.81
N VAL A 895 -27.86 4.69 8.27
CA VAL A 895 -27.07 5.52 9.19
C VAL A 895 -27.59 5.29 10.60
N VAL A 896 -26.70 4.91 11.51
CA VAL A 896 -26.98 4.84 12.94
C VAL A 896 -26.60 6.19 13.54
N THR A 897 -27.49 6.79 14.32
CA THR A 897 -27.31 8.15 14.83
C THR A 897 -27.59 8.22 16.32
N VAL A 898 -26.80 8.98 17.07
CA VAL A 898 -26.98 9.27 18.48
C VAL A 898 -27.43 10.70 18.73
N ARG A 899 -28.18 10.89 19.81
CA ARG A 899 -28.56 12.19 20.35
C ARG A 899 -28.27 12.25 21.84
N LEU A 900 -27.67 13.35 22.27
CA LEU A 900 -27.42 13.66 23.67
C LEU A 900 -28.43 14.69 24.16
N LYS A 901 -28.95 14.50 25.36
CA LYS A 901 -29.60 15.58 26.13
C LYS A 901 -28.92 15.74 27.48
N GLY A 902 -28.98 16.96 27.99
CA GLY A 902 -28.29 17.33 29.20
C GLY A 902 -28.44 18.79 29.50
N SER A 903 -27.45 19.35 30.17
CA SER A 903 -27.34 20.79 30.41
C SER A 903 -25.93 21.32 30.15
N VAL A 904 -25.88 22.55 29.64
CA VAL A 904 -24.66 23.36 29.48
C VAL A 904 -24.87 24.63 30.30
N ASP A 905 -23.95 24.93 31.22
CA ASP A 905 -24.07 26.07 32.14
C ASP A 905 -25.43 26.13 32.88
N ASN A 906 -25.96 24.96 33.27
CA ASN A 906 -27.27 24.75 33.90
C ASN A 906 -28.49 25.10 33.03
N VAL A 907 -28.32 25.23 31.71
CA VAL A 907 -29.41 25.38 30.75
C VAL A 907 -29.59 24.08 29.98
N ASP A 908 -30.83 23.59 29.88
CA ASP A 908 -31.14 22.38 29.13
C ASP A 908 -30.68 22.50 27.68
N ALA A 909 -30.02 21.46 27.19
CA ALA A 909 -29.45 21.41 25.85
C ALA A 909 -29.66 20.01 25.23
N SER A 910 -29.87 19.99 23.91
CA SER A 910 -29.89 18.78 23.10
C SER A 910 -28.89 18.93 21.97
N SER A 911 -28.16 17.87 21.66
CA SER A 911 -27.35 17.83 20.44
C SER A 911 -28.26 17.74 19.22
N ASP A 912 -27.81 18.34 18.12
CA ASP A 912 -28.39 18.11 16.79
C ASP A 912 -27.73 16.84 16.20
N PRO A 913 -28.50 15.77 15.94
CA PRO A 913 -27.96 14.54 15.39
C PRO A 913 -27.33 14.70 14.00
N ALA A 914 -27.77 15.69 13.21
CA ALA A 914 -27.20 15.98 11.89
C ALA A 914 -25.82 16.67 11.98
N GLU A 915 -25.45 17.20 13.15
CA GLU A 915 -24.16 17.85 13.42
C GLU A 915 -23.28 16.93 14.30
N GLY A 916 -22.84 15.80 13.74
CA GLY A 916 -21.86 14.88 14.36
C GLY A 916 -22.43 13.68 15.13
N GLY A 917 -23.76 13.48 15.12
CA GLY A 917 -24.39 12.34 15.79
C GLY A 917 -24.26 11.00 15.06
N GLN A 918 -23.76 10.96 13.83
CA GLN A 918 -23.64 9.73 13.05
C GLN A 918 -22.56 8.80 13.62
N VAL A 919 -22.89 7.53 13.83
CA VAL A 919 -22.00 6.54 14.43
C VAL A 919 -21.09 5.93 13.35
N GLU A 920 -19.80 6.22 13.44
CA GLU A 920 -18.78 5.66 12.55
C GLU A 920 -18.27 4.30 13.01
N PHE A 921 -17.76 3.52 12.06
CA PHE A 921 -16.93 2.34 12.30
C PHE A 921 -15.83 2.32 11.24
N LYS A 922 -14.56 2.35 11.66
CA LYS A 922 -13.39 2.42 10.75
C LYS A 922 -13.47 3.52 9.67
N GLY A 923 -14.10 4.64 10.02
CA GLY A 923 -14.30 5.80 9.14
C GLY A 923 -15.57 5.74 8.29
N ASP A 924 -16.34 4.64 8.30
CA ASP A 924 -17.62 4.53 7.60
C ASP A 924 -18.79 4.85 8.55
N THR A 925 -19.68 5.76 8.17
CA THR A 925 -20.86 6.15 8.98
C THR A 925 -22.15 5.42 8.61
N ALA A 926 -22.08 4.58 7.59
CA ALA A 926 -23.24 3.94 7.02
C ALA A 926 -23.03 2.43 6.92
N HIS A 927 -23.99 1.71 7.47
CA HIS A 927 -23.92 0.32 7.82
C HIS A 927 -24.89 -0.48 6.95
N ILE A 928 -24.52 -1.72 6.63
CA ILE A 928 -25.40 -2.66 5.93
C ILE A 928 -26.28 -3.35 6.98
N PRO A 929 -27.60 -3.12 6.95
CA PRO A 929 -28.48 -3.69 7.97
C PRO A 929 -28.72 -5.18 7.71
N LEU A 930 -28.51 -5.99 8.75
CA LEU A 930 -28.90 -7.39 8.78
C LEU A 930 -30.16 -7.55 9.62
N TYR A 931 -31.12 -8.33 9.12
CA TYR A 931 -32.36 -8.66 9.80
C TYR A 931 -32.45 -10.16 10.03
N LEU A 932 -33.16 -10.57 11.06
CA LEU A 932 -33.36 -11.98 11.33
C LEU A 932 -34.35 -12.57 10.31
N ALA A 933 -33.87 -13.44 9.41
CA ALA A 933 -34.72 -14.11 8.42
C ALA A 933 -35.79 -14.98 9.09
N ASN A 934 -35.47 -15.55 10.26
CA ASN A 934 -36.36 -16.37 11.07
C ASN A 934 -37.55 -15.60 11.67
N ASP A 935 -37.59 -14.26 11.62
CA ASP A 935 -38.77 -13.49 12.01
C ASP A 935 -39.90 -13.62 10.97
N GLU A 936 -39.60 -14.05 9.74
CA GLU A 936 -40.61 -14.34 8.72
C GLU A 936 -41.15 -15.76 8.94
N ALA A 937 -42.44 -15.89 9.32
CA ALA A 937 -43.04 -17.19 9.66
C ALA A 937 -42.89 -18.26 8.54
N ALA A 938 -42.95 -17.84 7.27
CA ALA A 938 -42.78 -18.73 6.12
C ALA A 938 -41.33 -19.20 5.92
N LEU A 939 -40.34 -18.46 6.43
CA LEU A 939 -38.94 -18.84 6.44
C LEU A 939 -38.62 -19.69 7.67
N ALA A 940 -39.13 -19.32 8.84
CA ALA A 940 -38.98 -20.10 10.07
C ALA A 940 -39.44 -21.56 9.89
N ALA A 941 -40.53 -21.79 9.16
CA ALA A 941 -41.04 -23.13 8.85
C ALA A 941 -40.16 -23.94 7.86
N ARG A 942 -39.25 -23.29 7.14
CA ARG A 942 -38.36 -23.92 6.14
C ARG A 942 -36.92 -24.07 6.63
N ARG A 943 -36.57 -23.52 7.79
CA ARG A 943 -35.27 -23.72 8.40
C ARG A 943 -35.08 -25.20 8.75
N TYR A 944 -33.90 -25.76 8.50
CA TYR A 944 -33.51 -27.04 9.08
C TYR A 944 -32.55 -26.81 10.26
N GLY A 945 -32.30 -27.84 11.06
CA GLY A 945 -31.49 -27.70 12.28
C GLY A 945 -32.16 -26.90 13.40
N THR A 946 -31.46 -26.75 14.53
CA THR A 946 -31.86 -25.92 15.66
C THR A 946 -31.23 -24.54 15.57
N ARG A 947 -31.85 -23.51 16.17
CA ARG A 947 -31.30 -22.15 16.22
C ARG A 947 -30.93 -21.74 17.64
N ASP A 948 -29.70 -21.30 17.84
CA ASP A 948 -29.21 -20.76 19.12
C ASP A 948 -29.55 -19.27 19.33
N PRO A 949 -29.59 -18.76 20.58
CA PRO A 949 -29.76 -17.33 20.86
C PRO A 949 -28.65 -16.48 20.24
N GLY A 950 -29.00 -15.41 19.52
CA GLY A 950 -28.02 -14.64 18.74
C GLY A 950 -27.50 -15.35 17.48
N GLY A 951 -27.94 -16.59 17.27
CA GLY A 951 -27.45 -17.49 16.23
C GLY A 951 -27.93 -17.18 14.84
N ASP A 952 -27.56 -18.08 13.94
CA ASP A 952 -27.61 -17.95 12.49
C ASP A 952 -28.98 -17.56 11.93
N SER A 953 -28.97 -17.16 10.65
CA SER A 953 -30.06 -16.56 9.88
C SER A 953 -30.18 -15.02 9.90
N TRP A 954 -29.14 -14.27 10.29
CA TRP A 954 -29.10 -12.83 10.03
C TRP A 954 -28.72 -12.57 8.58
N ALA A 955 -29.57 -11.84 7.84
CA ALA A 955 -29.44 -11.69 6.40
C ALA A 955 -29.78 -10.26 5.95
N THR A 956 -29.25 -9.84 4.81
CA THR A 956 -29.70 -8.56 4.21
C THR A 956 -31.18 -8.67 3.83
N ARG A 957 -31.88 -7.52 3.79
CA ARG A 957 -33.29 -7.52 3.37
C ARG A 957 -33.50 -8.10 1.97
N LEU A 958 -32.56 -7.89 1.06
CA LEU A 958 -32.62 -8.44 -0.30
C LEU A 958 -32.42 -9.96 -0.32
N ALA A 959 -31.50 -10.49 0.50
CA ALA A 959 -31.32 -11.93 0.66
C ALA A 959 -32.58 -12.61 1.25
N ILE A 960 -33.21 -11.98 2.26
CA ILE A 960 -34.49 -12.46 2.82
C ILE A 960 -35.59 -12.51 1.73
N ALA A 961 -35.71 -11.47 0.90
CA ALA A 961 -36.70 -11.48 -0.19
C ALA A 961 -36.41 -12.57 -1.23
N TRP A 962 -35.15 -12.72 -1.62
CA TRP A 962 -34.73 -13.78 -2.53
C TRP A 962 -35.15 -15.15 -1.98
N LEU A 963 -34.81 -15.43 -0.72
CA LEU A 963 -35.11 -16.71 -0.07
C LEU A 963 -36.62 -16.93 0.12
N ALA A 964 -37.38 -15.88 0.43
CA ALA A 964 -38.84 -15.91 0.53
C ALA A 964 -39.50 -16.25 -0.82
N GLY A 965 -38.91 -15.81 -1.93
CA GLY A 965 -39.38 -16.10 -3.29
C GLY A 965 -39.05 -17.52 -3.79
N LYS A 966 -38.35 -18.34 -3.00
CA LYS A 966 -37.93 -19.69 -3.36
C LYS A 966 -38.55 -20.73 -2.43
N ALA A 967 -38.63 -21.97 -2.89
CA ALA A 967 -39.12 -23.09 -2.09
C ALA A 967 -38.02 -23.79 -1.25
N TYR A 968 -36.79 -23.28 -1.28
CA TYR A 968 -35.63 -23.92 -0.66
C TYR A 968 -35.75 -24.04 0.86
N ARG A 969 -35.15 -25.08 1.43
CA ARG A 969 -34.89 -25.15 2.88
C ARG A 969 -33.47 -24.69 3.15
N PHE A 970 -33.28 -23.93 4.21
CA PHE A 970 -32.03 -23.23 4.51
C PHE A 970 -31.64 -23.41 5.98
N ASP A 971 -30.38 -23.08 6.31
CA ASP A 971 -29.90 -23.04 7.69
C ASP A 971 -28.99 -21.82 7.93
N ASP A 972 -27.69 -21.99 7.71
CA ASP A 972 -26.64 -21.03 8.07
C ASP A 972 -26.61 -19.81 7.14
N ILE A 973 -26.41 -18.61 7.71
CA ILE A 973 -26.34 -17.33 6.95
C ILE A 973 -25.33 -16.33 7.53
N SER A 974 -25.64 -15.72 8.67
CA SER A 974 -24.72 -14.87 9.44
C SER A 974 -25.23 -14.77 10.89
N GLY A 975 -24.30 -14.53 11.81
CA GLY A 975 -24.57 -14.28 13.22
C GLY A 975 -24.95 -12.83 13.51
N GLN A 976 -25.51 -12.59 14.71
CA GLN A 976 -25.87 -11.24 15.15
C GLN A 976 -24.64 -10.31 15.15
N HIS A 977 -24.77 -9.08 14.64
CA HIS A 977 -23.71 -8.08 14.44
C HIS A 977 -22.48 -8.60 13.71
N VAL A 978 -22.61 -9.68 12.94
CA VAL A 978 -21.47 -10.34 12.29
C VAL A 978 -20.42 -10.77 13.33
N THR A 979 -20.89 -11.21 14.50
CA THR A 979 -20.03 -11.58 15.63
C THR A 979 -19.34 -12.90 15.33
N GLN A 980 -18.01 -12.88 15.32
CA GLN A 980 -17.17 -13.99 14.88
C GLN A 980 -16.16 -14.40 15.95
N THR A 981 -15.71 -15.65 15.87
CA THR A 981 -14.54 -16.16 16.60
C THR A 981 -13.25 -15.54 16.03
N ALA A 982 -12.14 -15.70 16.75
CA ALA A 982 -10.83 -15.21 16.29
C ALA A 982 -10.38 -15.82 14.94
N THR A 983 -10.96 -16.95 14.52
CA THR A 983 -10.61 -17.66 13.28
C THR A 983 -11.53 -17.33 12.09
N GLY A 984 -12.40 -16.32 12.18
CA GLY A 984 -13.30 -15.95 11.07
C GLY A 984 -14.63 -16.70 11.00
N ARG A 985 -14.89 -17.59 11.98
CA ARG A 985 -16.14 -18.34 12.06
C ARG A 985 -17.23 -17.49 12.72
N SER A 986 -18.44 -17.40 12.16
CA SER A 986 -19.61 -16.87 12.89
C SER A 986 -19.76 -17.66 14.20
N ILE A 987 -20.01 -17.01 15.35
CA ILE A 987 -19.96 -17.68 16.68
C ILE A 987 -20.98 -18.81 16.84
N LEU A 988 -21.97 -18.90 15.95
CA LEU A 988 -23.06 -19.88 16.00
C LEU A 988 -23.35 -20.51 14.61
N GLY A 989 -22.42 -20.36 13.66
CA GLY A 989 -22.48 -20.90 12.29
C GLY A 989 -21.13 -21.43 11.83
N HIS A 990 -20.94 -21.69 10.54
CA HIS A 990 -19.65 -22.09 9.95
C HIS A 990 -18.88 -20.89 9.35
N SER A 991 -17.63 -21.10 8.94
CA SER A 991 -16.77 -20.03 8.42
C SER A 991 -17.30 -19.51 7.07
N GLY A 992 -17.12 -18.22 6.79
CA GLY A 992 -17.60 -17.62 5.54
C GLY A 992 -19.02 -17.05 5.62
N HIS A 993 -19.85 -17.45 6.60
CA HIS A 993 -21.22 -16.97 6.80
C HIS A 993 -21.25 -15.67 7.63
N SER A 994 -20.82 -14.54 7.07
CA SER A 994 -20.71 -13.29 7.87
C SER A 994 -21.30 -12.04 7.21
N ASP A 995 -21.43 -12.00 5.89
CA ASP A 995 -22.01 -10.86 5.16
C ASP A 995 -23.55 -10.90 5.01
N GLY A 996 -24.20 -11.92 5.55
CA GLY A 996 -25.66 -12.10 5.47
C GLY A 996 -26.17 -12.52 4.09
N GLN A 997 -25.27 -12.98 3.20
CA GLN A 997 -25.54 -13.30 1.79
C GLN A 997 -24.90 -14.62 1.32
N GLN A 998 -24.20 -15.32 2.22
CA GLN A 998 -23.87 -16.73 2.11
C GLN A 998 -25.01 -17.57 2.69
N ILE A 999 -25.50 -18.60 2.00
CA ILE A 999 -26.65 -19.37 2.47
C ILE A 999 -26.46 -20.85 2.15
N ASP A 1000 -26.61 -21.70 3.18
CA ASP A 1000 -26.62 -23.15 3.01
C ASP A 1000 -28.03 -23.70 2.79
N LEU A 1001 -28.18 -24.51 1.75
CA LEU A 1001 -29.46 -24.93 1.21
C LEU A 1001 -29.50 -26.45 1.01
N ARG A 1002 -30.64 -27.10 1.29
CA ARG A 1002 -30.81 -28.53 0.97
C ARG A 1002 -30.84 -28.75 -0.55
N TYR A 1003 -30.26 -29.86 -1.00
CA TYR A 1003 -30.47 -30.35 -2.37
C TYR A 1003 -31.96 -30.64 -2.62
N ALA A 1004 -32.38 -30.56 -3.87
CA ALA A 1004 -33.72 -31.00 -4.27
C ALA A 1004 -33.85 -32.51 -4.09
N ASP A 1005 -34.99 -32.99 -3.58
CA ASP A 1005 -35.18 -34.42 -3.30
C ASP A 1005 -35.57 -35.27 -4.52
N GLY A 1006 -35.76 -34.64 -5.69
CA GLY A 1006 -36.19 -35.29 -6.93
C GLY A 1006 -37.70 -35.58 -7.00
N ALA A 1007 -38.48 -35.25 -5.97
CA ALA A 1007 -39.93 -35.40 -5.90
C ALA A 1007 -40.67 -34.04 -5.89
N GLY A 1008 -39.96 -32.95 -6.16
CA GLY A 1008 -40.50 -31.58 -6.17
C GLY A 1008 -40.36 -30.86 -4.82
N GLY A 1009 -39.63 -31.41 -3.86
CA GLY A 1009 -39.38 -30.83 -2.54
C GLY A 1009 -37.89 -30.82 -2.13
N TYR A 1010 -37.67 -30.63 -0.83
CA TYR A 1010 -36.35 -30.50 -0.20
C TYR A 1010 -36.30 -31.29 1.12
N THR A 1011 -36.72 -32.56 1.12
CA THR A 1011 -36.66 -33.40 2.33
C THR A 1011 -35.24 -33.56 2.86
N ASP A 1012 -35.05 -33.75 4.18
CA ASP A 1012 -33.69 -33.83 4.76
C ASP A 1012 -32.88 -35.02 4.22
N ALA A 1013 -33.51 -36.19 4.02
CA ALA A 1013 -32.81 -37.40 3.57
C ALA A 1013 -32.14 -37.22 2.20
N LEU A 1014 -32.92 -36.92 1.14
CA LEU A 1014 -32.37 -36.70 -0.20
C LEU A 1014 -31.91 -35.25 -0.43
N GLY A 1015 -32.07 -34.39 0.57
CA GLY A 1015 -31.54 -33.03 0.60
C GLY A 1015 -30.11 -32.95 1.14
N GLY A 1016 -29.55 -34.05 1.64
CA GLY A 1016 -28.13 -34.17 2.02
C GLY A 1016 -27.87 -34.51 3.48
N GLN A 1017 -28.86 -34.57 4.37
CA GLN A 1017 -28.60 -34.80 5.80
C GLN A 1017 -27.65 -35.98 6.09
N ASN A 1018 -26.76 -35.81 7.07
CA ASN A 1018 -25.71 -36.76 7.45
C ASN A 1018 -24.75 -37.03 6.27
N ASP A 1019 -24.12 -35.97 5.75
CA ASP A 1019 -23.14 -36.04 4.64
C ASP A 1019 -23.62 -36.82 3.41
N GLY A 1020 -24.89 -36.63 3.06
CA GLY A 1020 -25.51 -37.21 1.88
C GLY A 1020 -25.70 -38.72 1.97
N ALA A 1021 -25.73 -39.32 3.16
CA ALA A 1021 -25.81 -40.78 3.33
C ALA A 1021 -26.96 -41.44 2.54
N ALA A 1022 -28.14 -40.81 2.50
CA ALA A 1022 -29.28 -41.35 1.72
C ALA A 1022 -29.12 -41.15 0.20
N ILE A 1023 -28.45 -40.07 -0.23
CA ILE A 1023 -28.10 -39.84 -1.65
C ILE A 1023 -27.10 -40.92 -2.09
N HIS A 1024 -26.04 -41.14 -1.31
CA HIS A 1024 -25.04 -42.17 -1.59
C HIS A 1024 -25.66 -43.58 -1.63
N LYS A 1025 -26.59 -43.86 -0.71
CA LYS A 1025 -27.36 -45.11 -0.73
C LYS A 1025 -28.22 -45.24 -1.99
N LEU A 1026 -28.91 -44.16 -2.40
CA LEU A 1026 -29.72 -44.15 -3.63
C LEU A 1026 -28.86 -44.46 -4.86
N ILE A 1027 -27.66 -43.88 -4.96
CA ILE A 1027 -26.69 -44.14 -6.04
C ILE A 1027 -26.30 -45.62 -6.05
N SER A 1028 -25.96 -46.18 -4.88
CA SER A 1028 -25.58 -47.59 -4.73
C SER A 1028 -26.71 -48.55 -5.10
N ASP A 1029 -27.93 -48.28 -4.63
CA ASP A 1029 -29.11 -49.10 -4.93
C ASP A 1029 -29.45 -49.05 -6.44
N ALA A 1030 -29.38 -47.86 -7.06
CA ALA A 1030 -29.62 -47.69 -8.50
C ALA A 1030 -28.57 -48.42 -9.35
N LYS A 1031 -27.29 -48.39 -8.93
CA LYS A 1031 -26.22 -49.16 -9.58
C LYS A 1031 -26.52 -50.67 -9.54
N ALA A 1032 -26.98 -51.17 -8.40
CA ALA A 1032 -27.35 -52.57 -8.25
C ALA A 1032 -28.52 -52.96 -9.17
N GLU A 1033 -29.55 -52.11 -9.32
CA GLU A 1033 -30.66 -52.34 -10.26
C GLU A 1033 -30.20 -52.41 -11.73
N VAL A 1034 -29.25 -51.54 -12.12
CA VAL A 1034 -28.66 -51.53 -13.45
C VAL A 1034 -27.83 -52.80 -13.69
N ALA A 1035 -26.96 -53.15 -12.75
CA ALA A 1035 -26.10 -54.33 -12.85
C ALA A 1035 -26.90 -55.65 -12.88
N ALA A 1036 -27.98 -55.74 -12.10
CA ALA A 1036 -28.87 -56.89 -12.08
C ALA A 1036 -29.79 -56.98 -13.32
N ASN A 1037 -29.76 -55.97 -14.19
CA ASN A 1037 -30.67 -55.82 -15.33
C ASN A 1037 -32.16 -56.00 -14.95
N ALA A 1038 -32.58 -55.43 -13.82
CA ALA A 1038 -33.94 -55.57 -13.32
C ALA A 1038 -34.98 -55.01 -14.32
N ALA A 1039 -36.13 -55.68 -14.47
CA ALA A 1039 -37.17 -55.23 -15.41
C ALA A 1039 -37.79 -53.88 -15.02
N GLN A 1040 -37.87 -53.61 -13.72
CA GLN A 1040 -38.26 -52.32 -13.15
C GLN A 1040 -37.07 -51.76 -12.37
N LYS A 1041 -36.75 -50.49 -12.58
CA LYS A 1041 -35.59 -49.81 -11.95
C LYS A 1041 -36.03 -48.52 -11.22
N PRO A 1042 -36.88 -48.62 -10.18
CA PRO A 1042 -37.41 -47.46 -9.48
C PRO A 1042 -36.32 -46.62 -8.80
N LYS A 1043 -35.23 -47.20 -8.31
CA LYS A 1043 -34.12 -46.44 -7.71
C LYS A 1043 -33.34 -45.67 -8.76
N LEU A 1044 -33.11 -46.26 -9.93
CA LEU A 1044 -32.56 -45.52 -11.07
C LEU A 1044 -33.45 -44.34 -11.48
N ALA A 1045 -34.77 -44.54 -11.55
CA ALA A 1045 -35.71 -43.46 -11.88
C ALA A 1045 -35.68 -42.33 -10.83
N SER A 1046 -35.64 -42.67 -9.54
CA SER A 1046 -35.49 -41.67 -8.47
C SER A 1046 -34.15 -40.93 -8.55
N LEU A 1047 -33.05 -41.62 -8.83
CA LEU A 1047 -31.73 -40.99 -9.01
C LEU A 1047 -31.72 -40.04 -10.22
N GLN A 1048 -32.31 -40.44 -11.35
CA GLN A 1048 -32.44 -39.59 -12.54
C GLN A 1048 -33.25 -38.33 -12.23
N ALA A 1049 -34.35 -38.46 -11.49
CA ALA A 1049 -35.17 -37.32 -11.08
C ALA A 1049 -34.41 -36.38 -10.12
N TRP A 1050 -33.65 -36.95 -9.17
CA TRP A 1050 -32.78 -36.18 -8.27
C TRP A 1050 -31.70 -35.42 -9.05
N ILE A 1051 -31.02 -36.07 -10.00
CA ILE A 1051 -29.99 -35.43 -10.86
C ILE A 1051 -30.63 -34.31 -11.70
N ALA A 1052 -31.76 -34.58 -12.35
CA ALA A 1052 -32.43 -33.61 -13.21
C ALA A 1052 -32.90 -32.37 -12.43
N ALA A 1053 -33.50 -32.57 -11.26
CA ALA A 1053 -33.97 -31.48 -10.40
C ALA A 1053 -32.80 -30.59 -9.92
N ASN A 1054 -31.72 -31.20 -9.43
CA ASN A 1054 -30.57 -30.44 -8.94
C ASN A 1054 -29.81 -29.74 -10.07
N ARG A 1055 -29.59 -30.37 -11.23
CA ARG A 1055 -28.99 -29.69 -12.40
C ARG A 1055 -29.80 -28.48 -12.85
N ALA A 1056 -31.13 -28.61 -12.90
CA ALA A 1056 -32.02 -27.52 -13.29
C ALA A 1056 -31.98 -26.36 -12.28
N MET A 1057 -32.05 -26.68 -10.98
CA MET A 1057 -31.92 -25.71 -9.89
C MET A 1057 -30.58 -24.97 -9.95
N LEU A 1058 -29.46 -25.70 -10.00
CA LEU A 1058 -28.13 -25.11 -10.01
C LEU A 1058 -27.89 -24.27 -11.27
N ALA A 1059 -28.35 -24.73 -12.44
CA ALA A 1059 -28.26 -23.96 -13.69
C ALA A 1059 -29.08 -22.65 -13.62
N GLN A 1060 -30.29 -22.70 -13.05
CA GLN A 1060 -31.14 -21.54 -12.90
C GLN A 1060 -30.51 -20.48 -12.00
N GLU A 1061 -29.95 -20.88 -10.85
CA GLU A 1061 -29.35 -19.95 -9.91
C GLU A 1061 -27.98 -19.45 -10.39
N ALA A 1062 -27.16 -20.31 -11.01
CA ALA A 1062 -25.88 -19.90 -11.60
C ALA A 1062 -26.04 -18.90 -12.77
N ALA A 1063 -27.18 -18.92 -13.47
CA ALA A 1063 -27.46 -17.97 -14.56
C ALA A 1063 -27.80 -16.56 -14.07
N GLN A 1064 -28.11 -16.39 -12.79
CA GLN A 1064 -28.46 -15.07 -12.26
C GLN A 1064 -27.22 -14.17 -12.14
N ALA A 1065 -27.37 -12.90 -12.52
CA ALA A 1065 -26.31 -11.90 -12.37
C ALA A 1065 -25.96 -11.68 -10.88
N GLY A 1066 -26.97 -11.77 -10.00
CA GLY A 1066 -26.80 -11.64 -8.55
C GLY A 1066 -26.25 -12.89 -7.85
N THR A 1067 -25.84 -13.93 -8.57
CA THR A 1067 -25.12 -15.08 -8.00
C THR A 1067 -23.64 -14.89 -8.23
N ARG A 1068 -22.83 -14.99 -7.17
CA ARG A 1068 -21.36 -14.91 -7.24
C ARG A 1068 -20.77 -16.28 -7.52
N VAL A 1069 -21.03 -17.23 -6.64
CA VAL A 1069 -20.57 -18.62 -6.71
C VAL A 1069 -21.57 -19.54 -6.01
N ILE A 1070 -21.60 -20.80 -6.44
CA ILE A 1070 -22.35 -21.89 -5.82
C ILE A 1070 -21.37 -23.02 -5.53
N TYR A 1071 -21.37 -23.56 -4.31
CA TYR A 1071 -20.56 -24.73 -3.98
C TYR A 1071 -21.44 -25.98 -3.83
N ILE A 1072 -20.96 -27.08 -4.40
CA ILE A 1072 -21.57 -28.42 -4.27
C ILE A 1072 -20.53 -29.44 -3.81
N GLY A 1073 -21.03 -30.53 -3.22
CA GLY A 1073 -20.19 -31.57 -2.64
C GLY A 1073 -19.33 -32.33 -3.67
N PRO A 1074 -18.17 -32.86 -3.21
CA PRO A 1074 -17.22 -33.59 -4.05
C PRO A 1074 -17.66 -35.06 -4.20
N SER A 1075 -16.73 -35.94 -4.61
CA SER A 1075 -16.91 -37.40 -4.61
C SER A 1075 -18.22 -37.85 -5.28
N PHE A 1076 -19.06 -38.65 -4.60
CA PHE A 1076 -20.29 -39.22 -5.17
C PHE A 1076 -21.32 -38.18 -5.61
N VAL A 1077 -21.36 -36.99 -5.00
CA VAL A 1077 -22.25 -35.89 -5.43
C VAL A 1077 -21.78 -35.36 -6.77
N LYS A 1078 -20.48 -35.03 -6.89
CA LYS A 1078 -19.85 -34.63 -8.15
C LYS A 1078 -20.02 -35.68 -9.24
N LEU A 1079 -19.72 -36.95 -8.95
CA LEU A 1079 -19.79 -38.04 -9.93
C LEU A 1079 -21.21 -38.21 -10.48
N ALA A 1080 -22.24 -38.12 -9.63
CA ALA A 1080 -23.62 -38.22 -10.06
C ALA A 1080 -24.09 -36.95 -10.81
N LEU A 1081 -23.87 -35.77 -10.24
CA LEU A 1081 -24.37 -34.50 -10.80
C LEU A 1081 -23.60 -34.02 -12.02
N VAL A 1082 -22.27 -34.08 -12.00
CA VAL A 1082 -21.42 -33.53 -13.06
C VAL A 1082 -21.12 -34.60 -14.10
N ASP A 1083 -20.61 -35.75 -13.69
CA ASP A 1083 -20.12 -36.74 -14.66
C ASP A 1083 -21.23 -37.67 -15.19
N GLY A 1084 -22.33 -37.79 -14.45
CA GLY A 1084 -23.38 -38.77 -14.74
C GLY A 1084 -22.88 -40.21 -14.55
N ARG A 1085 -22.11 -40.47 -13.50
CA ARG A 1085 -21.46 -41.76 -13.21
C ARG A 1085 -21.76 -42.24 -11.81
N PHE A 1086 -21.82 -43.56 -11.63
CA PHE A 1086 -21.98 -44.19 -10.31
C PHE A 1086 -20.67 -44.24 -9.51
N SER A 1087 -19.52 -44.18 -10.18
CA SER A 1087 -18.20 -44.18 -9.55
C SER A 1087 -17.17 -43.47 -10.42
N ALA A 1088 -15.95 -43.32 -9.92
CA ALA A 1088 -14.83 -42.73 -10.67
C ALA A 1088 -14.46 -43.49 -11.95
N ALA A 1089 -14.88 -44.75 -12.10
CA ALA A 1089 -14.62 -45.53 -13.31
C ALA A 1089 -15.33 -44.92 -14.53
N PRO A 1090 -14.60 -44.52 -15.61
CA PRO A 1090 -15.21 -43.85 -16.77
C PRO A 1090 -16.30 -44.64 -17.50
N ALA A 1091 -16.31 -45.96 -17.35
CA ALA A 1091 -17.30 -46.85 -17.94
C ALA A 1091 -18.60 -46.97 -17.11
N ASP A 1092 -18.59 -46.56 -15.84
CA ASP A 1092 -19.68 -46.77 -14.88
C ASP A 1092 -20.74 -45.66 -14.97
N LYS A 1093 -21.33 -45.53 -16.16
CA LYS A 1093 -22.27 -44.47 -16.50
C LYS A 1093 -23.65 -44.73 -15.91
N ILE A 1094 -24.32 -43.67 -15.44
CA ILE A 1094 -25.72 -43.70 -15.04
C ILE A 1094 -26.57 -43.65 -16.32
N PRO A 1095 -27.35 -44.70 -16.65
CA PRO A 1095 -28.20 -44.67 -17.83
C PRO A 1095 -29.16 -43.48 -17.78
N GLY A 1096 -29.30 -42.74 -18.89
CA GLY A 1096 -30.20 -41.58 -18.96
C GLY A 1096 -29.70 -40.31 -18.27
N ALA A 1097 -28.55 -40.33 -17.60
CA ALA A 1097 -27.91 -39.14 -17.03
C ALA A 1097 -26.48 -39.01 -17.57
N GLY A 1098 -26.32 -38.33 -18.71
CA GLY A 1098 -25.01 -38.04 -19.28
C GLY A 1098 -24.22 -36.98 -18.49
N ALA A 1099 -22.98 -36.73 -18.90
CA ALA A 1099 -22.17 -35.65 -18.34
C ALA A 1099 -22.85 -34.29 -18.54
N TRP A 1100 -22.76 -33.44 -17.53
CA TRP A 1100 -23.35 -32.11 -17.49
C TRP A 1100 -22.34 -31.05 -17.89
N THR A 1101 -22.73 -30.14 -18.76
CA THR A 1101 -22.00 -28.88 -18.94
C THR A 1101 -22.27 -28.00 -17.73
N LYS A 1102 -21.48 -28.21 -16.68
CA LYS A 1102 -21.54 -27.46 -15.41
C LYS A 1102 -21.33 -25.95 -15.67
N PRO A 1103 -22.20 -25.07 -15.16
CA PRO A 1103 -21.97 -23.62 -15.21
C PRO A 1103 -20.68 -23.23 -14.47
N ALA A 1104 -19.96 -22.23 -14.97
CA ALA A 1104 -18.68 -21.82 -14.40
C ALA A 1104 -18.78 -21.30 -12.95
N LYS A 1105 -19.95 -20.75 -12.56
CA LYS A 1105 -20.22 -20.33 -11.17
C LYS A 1105 -20.48 -21.48 -10.19
N VAL A 1106 -20.61 -22.73 -10.67
CA VAL A 1106 -20.78 -23.90 -9.81
C VAL A 1106 -19.41 -24.52 -9.55
N HIS A 1107 -18.93 -24.39 -8.33
CA HIS A 1107 -17.67 -24.93 -7.84
C HIS A 1107 -17.92 -26.25 -7.11
N ILE A 1108 -16.96 -27.17 -7.22
CA ILE A 1108 -16.98 -28.43 -6.48
C ILE A 1108 -15.96 -28.26 -5.36
N GLU A 1109 -16.37 -28.42 -4.12
CA GLU A 1109 -15.54 -28.10 -2.98
C GLU A 1109 -15.74 -29.11 -1.86
N ALA A 1110 -14.70 -29.32 -1.05
CA ALA A 1110 -14.77 -30.15 0.14
C ALA A 1110 -15.90 -29.66 1.07
N GLY A 1111 -16.46 -30.59 1.84
CA GLY A 1111 -17.73 -30.34 2.54
C GLY A 1111 -18.91 -30.43 1.56
N HIS A 1112 -20.00 -29.70 1.84
CA HIS A 1112 -21.15 -29.55 0.93
C HIS A 1112 -21.80 -30.87 0.46
N LEU A 1113 -21.57 -31.98 1.16
CA LEU A 1113 -22.32 -33.22 0.96
C LEU A 1113 -23.70 -33.11 1.62
N SER A 1114 -23.78 -32.32 2.69
CA SER A 1114 -24.99 -32.12 3.47
C SER A 1114 -25.95 -31.06 2.93
N HIS A 1115 -25.44 -30.17 2.10
CA HIS A 1115 -26.13 -29.00 1.54
C HIS A 1115 -25.40 -28.54 0.26
N TRP A 1116 -26.01 -27.64 -0.50
CA TRP A 1116 -25.28 -26.79 -1.45
C TRP A 1116 -25.28 -25.37 -0.91
N HIS A 1117 -24.20 -24.65 -1.17
CA HIS A 1117 -24.01 -23.29 -0.68
C HIS A 1117 -24.16 -22.30 -1.82
N ILE A 1118 -24.77 -21.14 -1.56
CA ILE A 1118 -24.85 -20.05 -2.53
C ILE A 1118 -24.36 -18.73 -1.94
N SER A 1119 -23.54 -18.04 -2.72
CA SER A 1119 -23.07 -16.69 -2.47
C SER A 1119 -23.81 -15.69 -3.37
N LEU A 1120 -24.50 -14.71 -2.77
CA LEU A 1120 -25.32 -13.73 -3.50
C LEU A 1120 -24.69 -12.34 -3.51
N THR A 1121 -24.97 -11.55 -4.56
CA THR A 1121 -24.81 -10.09 -4.62
C THR A 1121 -26.15 -9.43 -4.30
N ALA A 1122 -26.65 -9.67 -3.09
CA ALA A 1122 -27.87 -9.08 -2.53
C ALA A 1122 -27.49 -7.94 -1.58
N HIS A 1123 -26.52 -7.13 -2.02
CA HIS A 1123 -25.93 -6.03 -1.27
C HIS A 1123 -26.64 -4.72 -1.61
N PRO A 1124 -26.99 -3.89 -0.61
CA PRO A 1124 -27.59 -2.58 -0.81
C PRO A 1124 -26.69 -1.54 -1.49
#